data_AF-A0A1Q2CHB0-F1
#
_entry.id   AF-A0A1Q2CHB0-F1
#
_cell.length_a   1.000
_cell.length_b   1.000
_cell.length_c   1.000
_cell.angle_alpha   90.00
_cell.angle_beta   90.00
_cell.angle_gamma   90.00
#
_symmetry.space_group_name_H-M   'P 1'
#
loop_
_entity.id
_entity.type
_entity.pdbx_description
1 polymer ?
#
loop_
_entity_poly.entity_id
_entity_poly.type
_entity_poly.pdbx_seq_one_letter_code
_entity_poly.pdbx_strand_id
1 'polypeptide(L)'
;MRSVQLRAQLTYASYESEGSGGWQTKDIVGQLLPEEQSVLLANIPTRLPSPEAGRFVTREEAALWPRRLAHQVLKASEFAFPVLIHSVSAGQDRSGRPGNVFTHCAIPARPLERPAFAWRSNSWLTPFGADAVDASSLTEGGTLNMDMSPSTVGVFLGQGKVWRPGVLAVLLDALHARLRGTGPLVVLIAGETDEAAGWLQAASLCMSGRTSRSFYFSTLETAPVGDELDAQGFHLVCLLPELRKTVEQWGNAVVIDAEESPSLGVLGEAPHLTTRGDEVEVTPWSTLMFEEVAMAPDLEAYVADLNALELQIPGRDSNDPAWWLALRAFLRPGAELDAALVRVVAQAAPPGVADTPELADAVQRALLRSMGATTQERWSALQSLEKERCSTHILRLATAAYLDSVFADPAWLADAPDVVPSYKPGLPSGGTALRARDLTAKLSRLDSESATRAALRFVDLVDHLGWQTVPDIAASVEEAADKALVPALLKTEGFVKSWDAHAPRRPLTIALTQEVALILAPTTRLPGRILDRLKIATFDFLTSNRALEPDNRRFNALGLQALDGLAGNKAALSEADRLRLDFMEVWRACQERSQGWRSSRSDPVTLTPQQSGELLAAWGRFVPRQVLDRSILSADVQDPKLRLLLQQVLQSSSQGHRNRVAAAYETLVSGDWNQPYQLASVRSVFDTLTTSAASVGVVLNEQIQGILLVMATTALVSRADKDFAVQVRNRLTQPKPSESIIQDGAQFFARSLPGGDTSTFVRSVLPYVVDQSLIGQDPVRSLLLDFKPSDGDSVVERLIRVASLDQEVTEGAIVEALEWYTAKMGEKAAQAIHRNALRWFRQRGVIKSAGLGAKLMKGLGGSK
;
A
#
# COMPACT_ATOMS: atom_id res chain seq x y z
N MET A 1 -24.89 48.07 -14.80
CA MET A 1 -24.50 47.87 -16.20
C MET A 1 -25.15 46.58 -16.65
N ARG A 2 -26.11 46.60 -17.59
CA ARG A 2 -26.94 45.43 -17.95
C ARG A 2 -26.82 44.99 -19.40
N SER A 3 -25.91 45.57 -20.20
CA SER A 3 -25.68 45.13 -21.58
C SER A 3 -24.33 44.40 -21.69
N VAL A 4 -24.32 43.25 -22.36
CA VAL A 4 -23.11 42.46 -22.59
C VAL A 4 -22.79 42.41 -24.07
N GLN A 5 -21.55 42.78 -24.41
CA GLN A 5 -21.02 42.72 -25.77
C GLN A 5 -20.92 41.28 -26.26
N LEU A 6 -21.36 41.05 -27.50
CA LEU A 6 -21.28 39.75 -28.15
C LEU A 6 -20.05 39.70 -29.06
N ARG A 7 -19.31 38.59 -29.01
CA ARG A 7 -18.22 38.30 -29.93
C ARG A 7 -18.76 37.89 -31.29
N ALA A 8 -19.82 37.09 -31.28
CA ALA A 8 -20.39 36.50 -32.47
C ALA A 8 -21.87 36.12 -32.25
N GLN A 9 -22.60 36.08 -33.36
CA GLN A 9 -24.02 35.75 -33.42
C GLN A 9 -24.32 34.94 -34.67
N LEU A 10 -25.32 34.06 -34.59
CA LEU A 10 -25.83 33.27 -35.70
C LEU A 10 -27.35 33.14 -35.60
N THR A 11 -28.04 33.28 -36.72
CA THR A 11 -29.47 32.93 -36.82
C THR A 11 -29.67 31.73 -37.72
N TYR A 12 -30.59 30.84 -37.30
CA TYR A 12 -30.94 29.63 -38.04
C TYR A 12 -32.46 29.53 -38.14
N ALA A 13 -32.95 29.33 -39.36
CA ALA A 13 -34.37 29.27 -39.65
C ALA A 13 -34.62 28.47 -40.94
N SER A 14 -35.88 28.05 -41.15
CA SER A 14 -36.36 27.72 -42.49
C SER A 14 -36.65 29.03 -43.22
N TYR A 15 -35.95 29.31 -44.32
CA TYR A 15 -36.19 30.49 -45.17
C TYR A 15 -35.83 30.20 -46.63
N GLU A 16 -36.28 31.04 -47.55
CA GLU A 16 -35.93 30.93 -48.98
C GLU A 16 -34.60 31.62 -49.27
N SER A 17 -33.59 30.84 -49.67
CA SER A 17 -32.35 31.33 -50.30
C SER A 17 -32.39 31.02 -51.80
N GLU A 18 -31.48 31.60 -52.60
CA GLU A 18 -31.41 31.47 -54.07
C GLU A 18 -31.42 29.99 -54.55
N GLY A 19 -32.60 29.39 -54.65
CA GLY A 19 -32.83 28.04 -55.19
C GLY A 19 -32.96 26.88 -54.18
N SER A 20 -32.84 27.09 -52.87
CA SER A 20 -33.01 26.01 -51.87
C SER A 20 -33.85 26.43 -50.66
N GLY A 21 -34.99 25.76 -50.46
CA GLY A 21 -35.77 25.86 -49.23
C GLY A 21 -35.32 24.81 -48.20
N GLY A 22 -35.28 25.18 -46.92
CA GLY A 22 -34.91 24.27 -45.83
C GLY A 22 -34.26 25.00 -44.67
N TRP A 23 -33.95 24.23 -43.62
CA TRP A 23 -33.26 24.72 -42.43
C TRP A 23 -31.81 25.09 -42.74
N GLN A 24 -31.48 26.38 -42.66
CA GLN A 24 -30.14 26.85 -42.99
C GLN A 24 -29.76 28.08 -42.16
N THR A 25 -28.46 28.38 -42.11
CA THR A 25 -27.95 29.58 -41.47
C THR A 25 -28.39 30.81 -42.26
N LYS A 26 -29.12 31.72 -41.60
CA LYS A 26 -29.68 32.92 -42.23
C LYS A 26 -28.71 34.10 -42.19
N ASP A 27 -28.16 34.38 -41.03
CA ASP A 27 -27.28 35.52 -40.81
C ASP A 27 -26.20 35.18 -39.79
N ILE A 28 -24.99 35.71 -40.00
CA ILE A 28 -23.83 35.57 -39.13
C ILE A 28 -23.18 36.93 -38.95
N VAL A 29 -22.97 37.32 -37.70
CA VAL A 29 -22.25 38.54 -37.34
C VAL A 29 -21.10 38.21 -36.39
N GLY A 30 -19.95 38.86 -36.59
CA GLY A 30 -18.71 38.56 -35.90
C GLY A 30 -17.95 37.37 -36.51
N GLN A 31 -16.78 37.06 -35.97
CA GLN A 31 -15.93 35.99 -36.50
C GLN A 31 -16.28 34.64 -35.85
N LEU A 32 -17.19 33.88 -36.46
CA LEU A 32 -17.41 32.47 -36.11
C LEU A 32 -16.51 31.55 -36.93
N LEU A 33 -15.75 30.71 -36.25
CA LEU A 33 -14.98 29.66 -36.94
C LEU A 33 -15.92 28.61 -37.53
N PRO A 34 -15.57 27.95 -38.66
CA PRO A 34 -16.42 26.91 -39.26
C PRO A 34 -16.76 25.77 -38.28
N GLU A 35 -15.82 25.40 -37.41
CA GLU A 35 -16.06 24.39 -36.37
C GLU A 35 -17.09 24.85 -35.34
N GLU A 36 -17.04 26.13 -34.93
CA GLU A 36 -18.04 26.70 -34.01
C GLU A 36 -19.43 26.65 -34.65
N GLN A 37 -19.54 27.01 -35.93
CA GLN A 37 -20.82 26.95 -36.65
C GLN A 37 -21.35 25.52 -36.71
N SER A 38 -20.51 24.53 -37.04
CA SER A 38 -20.91 23.13 -37.09
C SER A 38 -21.43 22.62 -35.74
N VAL A 39 -20.69 22.90 -34.65
CA VAL A 39 -21.10 22.50 -33.30
C VAL A 39 -22.36 23.22 -32.84
N LEU A 40 -22.51 24.51 -33.17
CA LEU A 40 -23.73 25.27 -32.90
C LEU A 40 -24.93 24.64 -33.60
N LEU A 41 -24.84 24.39 -34.91
CA LEU A 41 -25.93 23.82 -35.71
C LEU A 41 -26.38 22.45 -35.18
N ALA A 42 -25.44 21.62 -34.70
CA ALA A 42 -25.76 20.33 -34.08
C ALA A 42 -26.56 20.44 -32.77
N ASN A 43 -26.58 21.62 -32.13
CA ASN A 43 -27.23 21.87 -30.84
C ASN A 43 -28.51 22.73 -30.95
N ILE A 44 -28.94 23.08 -32.18
CA ILE A 44 -30.14 23.88 -32.41
C ILE A 44 -31.38 22.96 -32.46
N PRO A 45 -32.47 23.29 -31.74
CA PRO A 45 -33.71 22.55 -31.86
C PRO A 45 -34.33 22.75 -33.25
N THR A 46 -34.80 21.67 -33.85
CA THR A 46 -35.54 21.72 -35.13
C THR A 46 -37.05 21.77 -34.94
N ARG A 47 -37.53 21.60 -33.69
CA ARG A 47 -38.94 21.66 -33.30
C ARG A 47 -39.10 22.27 -31.90
N LEU A 48 -40.21 22.96 -31.71
CA LEU A 48 -40.68 23.46 -30.42
C LEU A 48 -42.19 23.20 -30.33
N PRO A 49 -42.77 23.17 -29.11
CA PRO A 49 -44.21 23.15 -28.96
C PRO A 49 -44.74 24.48 -29.50
N SER A 50 -45.66 24.41 -30.44
CA SER A 50 -46.35 25.58 -30.97
C SER A 50 -47.84 25.37 -30.72
N PRO A 51 -48.55 26.38 -30.17
CA PRO A 51 -50.01 26.35 -30.14
C PRO A 51 -50.54 26.13 -31.57
N GLU A 52 -51.68 25.44 -31.73
CA GLU A 52 -52.37 25.38 -33.01
C GLU A 52 -52.87 26.78 -33.38
N ALA A 53 -52.00 27.52 -34.06
CA ALA A 53 -52.26 28.86 -34.50
C ALA A 53 -53.20 28.86 -35.70
N GLY A 54 -54.30 29.63 -35.61
CA GLY A 54 -55.03 30.06 -36.79
C GLY A 54 -54.12 30.87 -37.74
N ARG A 55 -54.59 31.13 -38.96
CA ARG A 55 -53.82 31.83 -40.01
C ARG A 55 -53.41 33.28 -39.65
N PHE A 56 -53.94 33.83 -38.57
CA PHE A 56 -53.71 35.21 -38.11
C PHE A 56 -53.35 35.18 -36.63
N VAL A 57 -52.06 35.21 -36.31
CA VAL A 57 -51.54 35.37 -34.95
C VAL A 57 -50.92 36.76 -34.86
N THR A 58 -51.27 37.53 -33.83
CA THR A 58 -50.66 38.85 -33.62
C THR A 58 -49.26 38.71 -32.99
N ARG A 59 -48.46 39.79 -33.05
CA ARG A 59 -47.15 39.79 -32.38
C ARG A 59 -47.29 39.65 -30.86
N GLU A 60 -48.36 40.21 -30.29
CA GLU A 60 -48.67 40.12 -28.87
C GLU A 60 -49.03 38.69 -28.47
N GLU A 61 -49.78 37.98 -29.30
CA GLU A 61 -50.12 36.57 -29.08
C GLU A 61 -48.88 35.67 -29.21
N ALA A 62 -48.08 35.87 -30.26
CA ALA A 62 -46.82 35.13 -30.45
C ALA A 62 -45.80 35.39 -29.34
N ALA A 63 -45.83 36.59 -28.72
CA ALA A 63 -44.93 36.92 -27.61
C ALA A 63 -45.19 36.08 -26.36
N LEU A 64 -46.42 35.55 -26.19
CA LEU A 64 -46.81 34.69 -25.05
C LEU A 64 -46.47 33.21 -25.24
N TRP A 65 -46.00 32.83 -26.43
CA TRP A 65 -45.73 31.42 -26.71
C TRP A 65 -44.47 30.91 -26.01
N PRO A 66 -44.39 29.59 -25.77
CA PRO A 66 -43.21 28.96 -25.18
C PRO A 66 -41.93 29.31 -25.94
N ARG A 67 -40.89 29.71 -25.19
CA ARG A 67 -39.56 29.98 -25.74
C ARG A 67 -38.52 29.08 -25.08
N ARG A 68 -37.50 28.72 -25.84
CA ARG A 68 -36.35 27.99 -25.31
C ARG A 68 -35.18 28.94 -25.19
N LEU A 69 -34.59 29.00 -24.00
CA LEU A 69 -33.26 29.53 -23.78
C LEU A 69 -32.41 28.41 -23.19
N ALA A 70 -31.35 28.04 -23.92
CA ALA A 70 -30.35 27.13 -23.42
C ALA A 70 -29.02 27.85 -23.24
N HIS A 71 -28.30 27.49 -22.18
CA HIS A 71 -26.93 27.93 -21.94
C HIS A 71 -26.04 26.72 -21.69
N GLN A 72 -24.88 26.71 -22.36
CA GLN A 72 -23.86 25.68 -22.21
C GLN A 72 -22.50 26.19 -22.68
N VAL A 73 -21.45 25.46 -22.33
CA VAL A 73 -20.14 25.59 -22.98
C VAL A 73 -20.00 24.48 -24.00
N LEU A 74 -19.97 24.86 -25.27
CA LEU A 74 -19.80 23.92 -26.37
C LEU A 74 -18.33 23.65 -26.63
N LYS A 75 -18.01 22.39 -26.95
CA LYS A 75 -16.65 21.94 -27.23
C LYS A 75 -16.48 21.72 -28.74
N ALA A 76 -15.56 22.48 -29.34
CA ALA A 76 -14.97 22.19 -30.64
C ALA A 76 -13.71 21.32 -30.45
N SER A 77 -13.06 20.94 -31.55
CA SER A 77 -11.91 20.02 -31.55
C SER A 77 -10.81 20.43 -30.56
N GLU A 78 -10.45 21.71 -30.57
CA GLU A 78 -9.29 22.24 -29.85
C GLU A 78 -9.63 23.23 -28.73
N PHE A 79 -10.89 23.66 -28.64
CA PHE A 79 -11.30 24.71 -27.71
C PHE A 79 -12.77 24.57 -27.30
N ALA A 80 -13.18 25.33 -26.30
CA ALA A 80 -14.55 25.39 -25.84
C ALA A 80 -15.01 26.84 -25.71
N PHE A 81 -16.30 27.10 -25.95
CA PHE A 81 -16.86 28.45 -25.93
C PHE A 81 -18.26 28.48 -25.31
N PRO A 82 -18.57 29.49 -24.47
CA PRO A 82 -19.91 29.66 -23.92
C PRO A 82 -20.88 30.12 -25.00
N VAL A 83 -22.09 29.57 -25.00
CA VAL A 83 -23.16 29.96 -25.91
C VAL A 83 -24.47 30.16 -25.14
N LEU A 84 -25.29 31.09 -25.62
CA LEU A 84 -26.72 31.10 -25.37
C LEU A 84 -27.46 30.82 -26.68
N ILE A 85 -28.41 29.89 -26.62
CA ILE A 85 -29.24 29.47 -27.76
C ILE A 85 -30.68 29.82 -27.41
N HIS A 86 -31.19 30.89 -28.02
CA HIS A 86 -32.58 31.31 -27.86
C HIS A 86 -33.39 30.84 -29.08
N SER A 87 -34.49 30.12 -28.86
CA SER A 87 -35.33 29.57 -29.93
C SER A 87 -36.81 29.84 -29.68
N VAL A 88 -37.53 30.21 -30.74
CA VAL A 88 -38.97 30.48 -30.72
C VAL A 88 -39.67 29.78 -31.87
N SER A 89 -40.98 29.57 -31.75
CA SER A 89 -41.80 29.13 -32.88
C SER A 89 -41.91 30.26 -33.92
N ALA A 90 -41.58 29.96 -35.17
CA ALA A 90 -41.58 30.89 -36.31
C ALA A 90 -42.84 30.76 -37.19
N GLY A 91 -43.72 29.80 -36.91
CA GLY A 91 -44.97 29.60 -37.64
C GLY A 91 -44.79 28.85 -38.96
N GLN A 92 -45.66 29.13 -39.94
CA GLN A 92 -45.56 28.55 -41.28
C GLN A 92 -44.52 29.29 -42.12
N ASP A 93 -43.72 28.53 -42.87
CA ASP A 93 -42.84 29.09 -43.90
C ASP A 93 -43.64 29.41 -45.18
N ARG A 94 -42.98 29.97 -46.21
CA ARG A 94 -43.64 30.31 -47.49
C ARG A 94 -44.25 29.10 -48.20
N SER A 95 -43.74 27.90 -47.92
CA SER A 95 -44.29 26.64 -48.45
C SER A 95 -45.49 26.12 -47.67
N GLY A 96 -45.87 26.80 -46.57
CA GLY A 96 -46.97 26.42 -45.70
C GLY A 96 -46.63 25.31 -44.71
N ARG A 97 -45.35 24.91 -44.59
CA ARG A 97 -44.94 23.87 -43.63
C ARG A 97 -45.07 24.41 -42.20
N PRO A 98 -45.85 23.75 -41.32
CA PRO A 98 -46.00 24.18 -39.95
C PRO A 98 -44.80 23.74 -39.09
N GLY A 99 -44.71 24.29 -37.87
CA GLY A 99 -43.75 23.85 -36.86
C GLY A 99 -42.31 24.35 -37.08
N ASN A 100 -42.13 25.45 -37.84
CA ASN A 100 -40.82 26.05 -37.96
C ASN A 100 -40.41 26.73 -36.65
N VAL A 101 -39.13 26.58 -36.30
CA VAL A 101 -38.41 27.29 -35.26
C VAL A 101 -37.58 28.44 -35.87
N PHE A 102 -37.35 29.50 -35.11
CA PHE A 102 -36.30 30.47 -35.38
C PHE A 102 -35.34 30.47 -34.20
N THR A 103 -34.04 30.32 -34.47
CA THR A 103 -33.02 30.25 -33.43
C THR A 103 -32.00 31.36 -33.59
N HIS A 104 -31.71 32.06 -32.48
CA HIS A 104 -30.67 33.08 -32.33
C HIS A 104 -29.62 32.56 -31.34
N CYS A 105 -28.43 32.25 -31.84
CA CYS A 105 -27.27 31.90 -31.04
C CYS A 105 -26.43 33.15 -30.75
N ALA A 106 -26.02 33.33 -29.51
CA ALA A 106 -25.16 34.42 -29.07
C ALA A 106 -23.94 33.88 -28.32
N ILE A 107 -22.74 34.30 -28.74
CA ILE A 107 -21.48 34.03 -28.06
C ILE A 107 -21.00 35.33 -27.41
N PRO A 108 -21.01 35.42 -26.08
CA PRO A 108 -20.62 36.64 -25.40
C PRO A 108 -19.11 36.88 -25.49
N ALA A 109 -18.68 38.14 -25.59
CA ALA A 109 -17.27 38.51 -25.66
C ALA A 109 -16.52 38.25 -24.34
N ARG A 110 -17.26 38.15 -23.24
CA ARG A 110 -16.79 37.69 -21.93
C ARG A 110 -17.85 36.75 -21.33
N PRO A 111 -17.47 35.75 -20.54
CA PRO A 111 -18.44 34.86 -19.91
C PRO A 111 -19.50 35.63 -19.09
N LEU A 112 -20.78 35.34 -19.31
CA LEU A 112 -21.88 35.92 -18.56
C LEU A 112 -21.91 35.39 -17.14
N GLU A 113 -21.86 36.24 -16.12
CA GLU A 113 -21.97 35.83 -14.71
C GLU A 113 -23.22 35.02 -14.43
N ARG A 114 -24.39 35.47 -14.91
CA ARG A 114 -25.66 34.79 -14.68
C ARG A 114 -26.45 34.63 -15.98
N PRO A 115 -26.14 33.60 -16.79
CA PRO A 115 -26.74 33.42 -18.11
C PRO A 115 -28.28 33.35 -18.10
N ALA A 116 -28.90 32.84 -17.03
CA ALA A 116 -30.35 32.76 -16.87
C ALA A 116 -31.06 34.14 -16.88
N PHE A 117 -30.33 35.22 -16.55
CA PHE A 117 -30.85 36.59 -16.61
C PHE A 117 -30.89 37.16 -18.04
N ALA A 118 -30.35 36.46 -19.03
CA ALA A 118 -30.56 36.79 -20.44
C ALA A 118 -31.99 36.41 -20.91
N TRP A 119 -32.78 35.70 -20.10
CA TRP A 119 -34.18 35.40 -20.42
C TRP A 119 -34.96 36.68 -20.73
N ARG A 120 -35.71 36.65 -21.84
CA ARG A 120 -36.49 37.80 -22.35
C ARG A 120 -35.70 39.10 -22.57
N SER A 121 -34.37 39.04 -22.72
CA SER A 121 -33.59 40.17 -23.24
C SER A 121 -34.26 40.73 -24.51
N ASN A 122 -34.48 42.04 -24.56
CA ASN A 122 -35.06 42.72 -25.71
C ASN A 122 -34.20 42.61 -26.99
N SER A 123 -32.93 42.23 -26.85
CA SER A 123 -32.02 41.96 -27.95
C SER A 123 -32.27 40.62 -28.67
N TRP A 124 -33.10 39.74 -28.12
CA TRP A 124 -33.43 38.48 -28.79
C TRP A 124 -34.37 38.70 -29.97
N LEU A 125 -34.00 38.15 -31.12
CA LEU A 125 -34.87 38.11 -32.28
C LEU A 125 -36.00 37.09 -32.07
N THR A 126 -37.24 37.52 -32.29
CA THR A 126 -38.46 36.70 -32.15
C THR A 126 -39.41 36.86 -33.34
N PRO A 127 -38.95 36.64 -34.60
CA PRO A 127 -39.81 36.78 -35.76
C PRO A 127 -40.87 35.67 -35.81
N PHE A 128 -42.05 36.03 -36.30
CA PHE A 128 -43.15 35.09 -36.53
C PHE A 128 -43.76 35.30 -37.93
N GLY A 129 -43.86 34.21 -38.69
CA GLY A 129 -44.29 34.21 -40.08
C GLY A 129 -43.12 34.44 -41.06
N ALA A 130 -43.27 33.91 -42.27
CA ALA A 130 -42.23 33.92 -43.29
C ALA A 130 -41.64 35.31 -43.56
N ASP A 131 -42.47 36.34 -43.73
CA ASP A 131 -41.97 37.69 -44.04
C ASP A 131 -41.17 38.31 -42.87
N ALA A 132 -41.55 38.02 -41.62
CA ALA A 132 -40.81 38.50 -40.45
C ALA A 132 -39.47 37.76 -40.29
N VAL A 133 -39.45 36.45 -40.59
CA VAL A 133 -38.22 35.64 -40.62
C VAL A 133 -37.31 36.12 -41.74
N ASP A 134 -37.84 36.45 -42.92
CA ASP A 134 -37.07 36.99 -44.03
C ASP A 134 -36.45 38.35 -43.69
N ALA A 135 -37.21 39.22 -43.02
CA ALA A 135 -36.80 40.56 -42.63
C ALA A 135 -35.87 40.64 -41.40
N SER A 136 -35.72 39.56 -40.61
CA SER A 136 -34.88 39.59 -39.41
C SER A 136 -33.39 39.63 -39.77
N SER A 137 -32.62 40.53 -39.17
CA SER A 137 -31.17 40.64 -39.37
C SER A 137 -30.44 40.87 -38.05
N LEU A 138 -29.21 40.39 -37.95
CA LEU A 138 -28.32 40.63 -36.82
C LEU A 138 -27.59 41.97 -36.98
N THR A 139 -27.21 42.58 -35.85
CA THR A 139 -26.47 43.85 -35.83
C THR A 139 -25.02 43.63 -35.39
N GLU A 140 -24.06 44.20 -36.12
CA GLU A 140 -22.64 44.21 -35.75
C GLU A 140 -22.40 44.92 -34.41
N GLY A 141 -21.56 44.34 -33.54
CA GLY A 141 -21.36 44.85 -32.18
C GLY A 141 -22.61 44.72 -31.29
N GLY A 142 -23.51 43.80 -31.62
CA GLY A 142 -24.74 43.55 -30.84
C GLY A 142 -24.47 43.30 -29.35
N THR A 143 -25.43 43.67 -28.52
CA THR A 143 -25.39 43.47 -27.07
C THR A 143 -26.59 42.67 -26.59
N LEU A 144 -26.43 41.85 -25.56
CA LEU A 144 -27.54 41.24 -24.82
C LEU A 144 -27.88 42.09 -23.60
N ASN A 145 -29.14 42.47 -23.46
CA ASN A 145 -29.63 43.25 -22.33
C ASN A 145 -30.23 42.33 -21.27
N MET A 146 -29.59 42.25 -20.11
CA MET A 146 -30.06 41.50 -18.95
C MET A 146 -31.04 42.37 -18.15
N ASP A 147 -32.24 42.54 -18.68
CA ASP A 147 -33.25 43.46 -18.13
C ASP A 147 -33.84 42.98 -16.79
N MET A 148 -33.82 41.67 -16.54
CA MET A 148 -34.28 41.06 -15.28
C MET A 148 -33.35 41.39 -14.13
N SER A 149 -33.90 41.53 -12.91
CA SER A 149 -33.14 41.91 -11.72
C SER A 149 -33.30 40.91 -10.58
N PRO A 150 -32.31 40.72 -9.70
CA PRO A 150 -32.44 39.90 -8.50
C PRO A 150 -33.75 40.11 -7.72
N SER A 151 -34.26 41.34 -7.61
CA SER A 151 -35.53 41.61 -6.93
C SER A 151 -36.74 40.91 -7.58
N THR A 152 -36.75 40.74 -8.90
CA THR A 152 -37.82 40.01 -9.60
C THR A 152 -37.88 38.53 -9.22
N VAL A 153 -36.72 37.95 -8.86
CA VAL A 153 -36.64 36.57 -8.36
C VAL A 153 -37.22 36.47 -6.94
N GLY A 154 -37.01 37.48 -6.09
CA GLY A 154 -37.64 37.53 -4.76
C GLY A 154 -39.16 37.56 -4.84
N VAL A 155 -39.70 38.34 -5.78
CA VAL A 155 -41.15 38.36 -6.08
C VAL A 155 -41.62 36.99 -6.57
N PHE A 156 -40.86 36.36 -7.49
CA PHE A 156 -41.16 35.01 -7.97
C PHE A 156 -41.20 33.99 -6.81
N LEU A 157 -40.21 33.97 -5.93
CA LEU A 157 -40.15 33.04 -4.78
C LEU A 157 -41.26 33.29 -3.76
N GLY A 158 -41.71 34.54 -3.59
CA GLY A 158 -42.80 34.92 -2.70
C GLY A 158 -44.20 34.67 -3.26
N GLN A 159 -44.32 34.24 -4.52
CA GLN A 159 -45.59 34.01 -5.21
C GLN A 159 -45.72 32.55 -5.65
N GLY A 160 -46.96 32.08 -5.86
CA GLY A 160 -47.23 30.75 -6.41
C GLY A 160 -48.34 30.01 -5.67
N LYS A 161 -48.78 28.89 -6.26
CA LYS A 161 -49.73 27.96 -5.64
C LYS A 161 -49.06 27.03 -4.62
N VAL A 162 -47.76 26.81 -4.78
CA VAL A 162 -46.92 26.02 -3.89
C VAL A 162 -45.94 26.91 -3.13
N TRP A 163 -45.39 26.39 -2.04
CA TRP A 163 -44.32 27.06 -1.33
C TRP A 163 -43.00 26.92 -2.10
N ARG A 164 -42.72 27.88 -2.99
CA ARG A 164 -41.59 27.84 -3.92
C ARG A 164 -40.20 27.71 -3.28
N PRO A 165 -39.90 28.31 -2.10
CA PRO A 165 -38.64 28.05 -1.41
C PRO A 165 -38.39 26.56 -1.10
N GLY A 166 -39.44 25.80 -0.79
CA GLY A 166 -39.33 24.35 -0.60
C GLY A 166 -38.95 23.60 -1.88
N VAL A 167 -39.58 23.95 -3.01
CA VAL A 167 -39.22 23.38 -4.32
C VAL A 167 -37.78 23.75 -4.70
N LEU A 168 -37.36 25.00 -4.46
CA LEU A 168 -36.00 25.46 -4.71
C LEU A 168 -34.98 24.67 -3.88
N ALA A 169 -35.29 24.37 -2.61
CA ALA A 169 -34.42 23.57 -1.76
C ALA A 169 -34.10 22.19 -2.38
N VAL A 170 -35.14 21.48 -2.83
CA VAL A 170 -34.98 20.17 -3.50
C VAL A 170 -34.23 20.32 -4.82
N LEU A 171 -34.51 21.38 -5.58
CA LEU A 171 -33.82 21.66 -6.85
C LEU A 171 -32.32 21.88 -6.66
N LEU A 172 -31.92 22.68 -5.66
CA LEU A 172 -30.51 22.95 -5.36
C LEU A 172 -29.78 21.69 -4.92
N ASP A 173 -30.40 20.89 -4.05
CA ASP A 173 -29.79 19.67 -3.54
C ASP A 173 -29.65 18.60 -4.65
N ALA A 174 -30.62 18.49 -5.56
CA ALA A 174 -30.50 17.66 -6.75
C ALA A 174 -29.38 18.15 -7.68
N LEU A 175 -29.24 19.48 -7.82
CA LEU A 175 -28.16 20.09 -8.60
C LEU A 175 -26.78 19.93 -7.96
N HIS A 176 -26.68 19.79 -6.64
CA HIS A 176 -25.41 19.69 -5.92
C HIS A 176 -24.58 18.52 -6.44
N ALA A 177 -25.16 17.32 -6.46
CA ALA A 177 -24.50 16.12 -6.96
C ALA A 177 -24.21 16.21 -8.47
N ARG A 178 -25.14 16.79 -9.24
CA ARG A 178 -24.99 16.94 -10.69
C ARG A 178 -23.83 17.87 -11.07
N LEU A 179 -23.72 19.03 -10.42
CA LEU A 179 -22.64 20.00 -10.66
C LEU A 179 -21.27 19.48 -10.24
N ARG A 180 -21.24 18.53 -9.30
CA ARG A 180 -20.01 17.81 -8.89
C ARG A 180 -19.66 16.64 -9.82
N GLY A 181 -20.47 16.39 -10.85
CA GLY A 181 -20.25 15.35 -11.86
C GLY A 181 -20.61 13.93 -11.41
N THR A 182 -21.32 13.78 -10.28
CA THR A 182 -21.66 12.48 -9.69
C THR A 182 -23.15 12.17 -9.69
N GLY A 183 -24.00 13.18 -9.91
CA GLY A 183 -25.45 13.06 -9.85
C GLY A 183 -26.14 12.89 -11.23
N PRO A 184 -27.39 12.43 -11.23
CA PRO A 184 -28.20 12.27 -12.44
C PRO A 184 -28.61 13.61 -13.04
N LEU A 185 -29.15 13.58 -14.27
CA LEU A 185 -29.76 14.76 -14.89
C LEU A 185 -30.92 15.27 -14.03
N VAL A 186 -30.98 16.57 -13.78
CA VAL A 186 -32.12 17.19 -13.09
C VAL A 186 -33.14 17.67 -14.12
N VAL A 187 -34.39 17.26 -13.93
CA VAL A 187 -35.51 17.60 -14.80
C VAL A 187 -36.54 18.36 -13.99
N LEU A 188 -36.90 19.55 -14.47
CA LEU A 188 -37.95 20.37 -13.86
C LEU A 188 -39.18 20.40 -14.77
N ILE A 189 -40.32 19.95 -14.26
CA ILE A 189 -41.61 20.18 -14.91
C ILE A 189 -42.11 21.54 -14.43
N ALA A 190 -42.19 22.51 -15.35
CA ALA A 190 -42.69 23.85 -15.07
C ALA A 190 -44.00 24.08 -15.80
N GLY A 191 -44.92 24.87 -15.22
CA GLY A 191 -46.20 25.17 -15.85
C GLY A 191 -46.06 25.93 -17.16
N GLU A 192 -45.02 26.76 -17.27
CA GLU A 192 -44.68 27.52 -18.47
C GLU A 192 -43.19 27.88 -18.52
N THR A 193 -42.72 28.37 -19.67
CA THR A 193 -41.29 28.67 -19.87
C THR A 193 -40.80 29.87 -19.07
N ASP A 194 -41.68 30.81 -18.71
CA ASP A 194 -41.35 31.92 -17.83
C ASP A 194 -41.11 31.46 -16.39
N GLU A 195 -41.93 30.51 -15.90
CA GLU A 195 -41.70 29.87 -14.61
C GLU A 195 -40.39 29.09 -14.61
N ALA A 196 -40.11 28.31 -15.65
CA ALA A 196 -38.83 27.61 -15.83
C ALA A 196 -37.64 28.58 -15.73
N ALA A 197 -37.71 29.73 -16.41
CA ALA A 197 -36.68 30.76 -16.31
C ALA A 197 -36.55 31.36 -14.90
N GLY A 198 -37.67 31.55 -14.18
CA GLY A 198 -37.68 31.99 -12.79
C GLY A 198 -36.94 31.04 -11.86
N TRP A 199 -37.14 29.72 -12.01
CA TRP A 199 -36.40 28.71 -11.26
C TRP A 199 -34.91 28.70 -11.56
N LEU A 200 -34.53 28.83 -12.84
CA LEU A 200 -33.14 28.91 -13.26
C LEU A 200 -32.44 30.16 -12.71
N GLN A 201 -33.14 31.30 -12.70
CA GLN A 201 -32.66 32.53 -12.09
C GLN A 201 -32.50 32.35 -10.57
N ALA A 202 -33.49 31.77 -9.88
CA ALA A 202 -33.42 31.49 -8.45
C ALA A 202 -32.25 30.57 -8.09
N ALA A 203 -32.07 29.47 -8.82
CA ALA A 203 -30.92 28.58 -8.65
C ALA A 203 -29.60 29.34 -8.87
N SER A 204 -29.52 30.17 -9.91
CA SER A 204 -28.33 30.97 -10.19
C SER A 204 -28.00 31.96 -9.07
N LEU A 205 -29.00 32.55 -8.39
CA LEU A 205 -28.76 33.45 -7.26
C LEU A 205 -28.17 32.73 -6.04
N CYS A 206 -28.38 31.42 -5.92
CA CYS A 206 -27.85 30.61 -4.83
C CYS A 206 -26.39 30.16 -5.05
N MET A 207 -25.69 30.68 -6.05
CA MET A 207 -24.28 30.38 -6.35
C MET A 207 -23.53 31.64 -6.79
N SER A 208 -22.20 31.63 -6.85
CA SER A 208 -21.43 32.78 -7.37
C SER A 208 -21.68 33.00 -8.87
N GLY A 209 -21.28 34.17 -9.40
CA GLY A 209 -21.29 34.40 -10.84
C GLY A 209 -20.33 33.45 -11.57
N ARG A 210 -19.20 33.09 -10.96
CA ARG A 210 -18.27 32.07 -11.49
C ARG A 210 -18.91 30.71 -11.63
N THR A 211 -19.62 30.25 -10.61
CA THR A 211 -20.29 28.94 -10.62
C THR A 211 -21.43 28.96 -11.63
N SER A 212 -22.21 30.04 -11.65
CA SER A 212 -23.34 30.19 -12.58
C SER A 212 -22.93 30.26 -14.06
N ARG A 213 -21.70 30.71 -14.39
CA ARG A 213 -21.14 30.61 -15.76
C ARG A 213 -20.97 29.18 -16.24
N SER A 214 -20.84 28.23 -15.31
CA SER A 214 -20.65 26.81 -15.60
C SER A 214 -21.94 26.01 -15.38
N PHE A 215 -23.05 26.66 -15.05
CA PHE A 215 -24.34 26.01 -14.85
C PHE A 215 -25.08 25.88 -16.19
N TYR A 216 -25.01 24.70 -16.81
CA TYR A 216 -25.65 24.42 -18.10
C TYR A 216 -27.12 24.04 -17.94
N PHE A 217 -28.00 24.70 -18.71
CA PHE A 217 -29.43 24.52 -18.58
C PHE A 217 -30.21 24.75 -19.88
N SER A 218 -31.48 24.33 -19.87
CA SER A 218 -32.49 24.70 -20.88
C SER A 218 -33.85 25.01 -20.25
N THR A 219 -34.51 26.10 -20.66
CA THR A 219 -35.86 26.48 -20.19
C THR A 219 -36.99 25.67 -20.84
N LEU A 220 -36.70 24.94 -21.91
CA LEU A 220 -37.69 24.16 -22.63
C LEU A 220 -37.01 23.08 -23.47
N GLU A 221 -37.36 21.83 -23.22
CA GLU A 221 -37.07 20.72 -24.12
C GLU A 221 -38.37 20.01 -24.52
N THR A 222 -38.41 19.51 -25.76
CA THR A 222 -39.57 18.78 -26.30
C THR A 222 -39.39 17.26 -26.29
N ALA A 223 -38.41 16.82 -25.49
CA ALA A 223 -37.89 15.46 -25.35
C ALA A 223 -37.31 14.84 -26.63
N PRO A 224 -36.01 14.51 -26.61
CA PRO A 224 -35.53 13.16 -26.84
C PRO A 224 -35.42 12.38 -25.51
N VAL A 225 -34.98 11.11 -25.58
CA VAL A 225 -34.68 10.25 -24.41
C VAL A 225 -33.72 10.99 -23.45
N GLY A 226 -33.93 10.86 -22.14
CA GLY A 226 -33.12 11.57 -21.12
C GLY A 226 -31.60 11.41 -21.28
N ASP A 227 -31.16 10.25 -21.78
CA ASP A 227 -29.75 9.96 -22.09
C ASP A 227 -29.15 10.90 -23.14
N GLU A 228 -29.94 11.38 -24.11
CA GLU A 228 -29.46 12.33 -25.13
C GLU A 228 -29.21 13.72 -24.52
N LEU A 229 -30.09 14.15 -23.62
CA LEU A 229 -29.94 15.43 -22.90
C LEU A 229 -28.77 15.37 -21.91
N ASP A 230 -28.57 14.23 -21.26
CA ASP A 230 -27.41 13.96 -20.42
C ASP A 230 -26.11 13.96 -21.24
N ALA A 231 -26.11 13.31 -22.41
CA ALA A 231 -24.97 13.30 -23.33
C ALA A 231 -24.62 14.69 -23.91
N GLN A 232 -25.60 15.59 -24.01
CA GLN A 232 -25.38 17.00 -24.34
C GLN A 232 -24.77 17.80 -23.18
N GLY A 233 -24.72 17.23 -21.97
CA GLY A 233 -24.03 17.81 -20.82
C GLY A 233 -24.87 18.78 -19.99
N PHE A 234 -26.20 18.80 -20.14
CA PHE A 234 -27.05 19.68 -19.33
C PHE A 234 -27.04 19.28 -17.85
N HIS A 235 -27.11 20.27 -16.95
CA HIS A 235 -27.34 20.02 -15.53
C HIS A 235 -28.83 20.07 -15.19
N LEU A 236 -29.56 21.04 -15.76
CA LEU A 236 -31.00 21.22 -15.58
C LEU A 236 -31.72 21.42 -16.91
N VAL A 237 -32.71 20.58 -17.18
CA VAL A 237 -33.62 20.79 -18.32
C VAL A 237 -35.05 20.99 -17.82
N CYS A 238 -35.78 21.89 -18.46
CA CYS A 238 -37.17 22.14 -18.11
C CYS A 238 -38.11 21.58 -19.19
N LEU A 239 -39.21 20.98 -18.74
CA LEU A 239 -40.27 20.41 -19.57
C LEU A 239 -41.61 21.04 -19.20
N LEU A 240 -42.54 21.03 -20.15
CA LEU A 240 -43.93 21.43 -19.91
C LEU A 240 -44.75 20.25 -19.35
N PRO A 241 -45.88 20.50 -18.67
CA PRO A 241 -46.61 19.49 -17.93
C PRO A 241 -47.14 18.32 -18.78
N GLU A 242 -47.33 18.52 -20.09
CA GLU A 242 -47.81 17.49 -21.02
C GLU A 242 -46.82 16.32 -21.13
N LEU A 243 -45.53 16.55 -20.84
CA LEU A 243 -44.48 15.54 -20.89
C LEU A 243 -44.26 14.78 -19.58
N ARG A 244 -45.03 15.09 -18.52
CA ARG A 244 -44.91 14.46 -17.19
C ARG A 244 -44.87 12.93 -17.25
N LYS A 245 -45.85 12.32 -17.92
CA LYS A 245 -45.95 10.85 -18.05
C LYS A 245 -44.78 10.23 -18.80
N THR A 246 -44.17 10.98 -19.71
CA THR A 246 -43.02 10.51 -20.50
C THR A 246 -41.78 10.41 -19.64
N VAL A 247 -41.56 11.38 -18.74
CA VAL A 247 -40.36 11.41 -17.88
C VAL A 247 -40.48 10.59 -16.60
N GLU A 248 -41.69 10.15 -16.22
CA GLU A 248 -41.88 9.14 -15.16
C GLU A 248 -41.08 7.85 -15.42
N GLN A 249 -40.79 7.54 -16.68
CA GLN A 249 -40.08 6.32 -17.08
C GLN A 249 -38.55 6.48 -17.12
N TRP A 250 -38.02 7.69 -16.88
CA TRP A 250 -36.58 7.95 -16.96
C TRP A 250 -35.88 7.51 -15.67
N GLY A 251 -35.05 6.46 -15.78
CA GLY A 251 -34.35 5.87 -14.63
C GLY A 251 -33.09 6.59 -14.16
N ASN A 252 -32.47 7.43 -15.02
CA ASN A 252 -31.24 8.18 -14.68
C ASN A 252 -31.50 9.71 -14.65
N ALA A 253 -32.59 10.11 -14.02
CA ALA A 253 -32.94 11.51 -13.84
C ALA A 253 -33.63 11.71 -12.48
N VAL A 254 -33.50 12.89 -11.87
CA VAL A 254 -34.34 13.34 -10.76
C VAL A 254 -35.40 14.27 -11.34
N VAL A 255 -36.68 13.94 -11.18
CA VAL A 255 -37.78 14.75 -11.72
C VAL A 255 -38.45 15.51 -10.59
N ILE A 256 -38.46 16.83 -10.73
CA ILE A 256 -39.09 17.77 -9.80
C ILE A 256 -40.23 18.44 -10.54
N ASP A 257 -41.42 18.41 -9.95
CA ASP A 257 -42.56 19.16 -10.45
C ASP A 257 -42.72 20.48 -9.68
N ALA A 258 -42.71 21.60 -10.40
CA ALA A 258 -42.86 22.93 -9.82
C ALA A 258 -44.28 23.22 -9.32
N GLU A 259 -45.30 22.46 -9.76
CA GLU A 259 -46.68 22.64 -9.31
C GLU A 259 -47.04 21.81 -8.07
N GLU A 260 -46.14 20.92 -7.64
CA GLU A 260 -46.35 20.04 -6.50
C GLU A 260 -45.38 20.37 -5.36
N SER A 261 -45.84 20.20 -4.12
CA SER A 261 -45.00 20.42 -2.95
C SER A 261 -44.22 19.15 -2.60
N PRO A 262 -42.88 19.15 -2.70
CA PRO A 262 -42.09 18.00 -2.29
C PRO A 262 -42.10 17.85 -0.75
N SER A 263 -41.80 16.65 -0.28
CA SER A 263 -41.51 16.45 1.14
C SER A 263 -40.07 16.87 1.42
N LEU A 264 -39.88 17.84 2.31
CA LEU A 264 -38.54 18.27 2.68
C LEU A 264 -37.91 17.31 3.70
N GLY A 265 -36.65 16.97 3.45
CA GLY A 265 -35.82 16.19 4.34
C GLY A 265 -35.13 17.04 5.41
N VAL A 266 -34.26 16.38 6.18
CA VAL A 266 -33.41 17.00 7.20
C VAL A 266 -31.96 16.59 6.95
N LEU A 267 -31.06 17.58 6.96
CA LEU A 267 -29.62 17.40 6.71
C LEU A 267 -29.03 16.31 7.61
N GLY A 268 -28.46 15.27 7.00
CA GLY A 268 -27.85 14.14 7.69
C GLY A 268 -28.82 13.12 8.31
N GLU A 269 -30.14 13.33 8.19
CA GLU A 269 -31.15 12.45 8.79
C GLU A 269 -32.05 11.79 7.74
N ALA A 270 -32.69 12.58 6.86
CA ALA A 270 -33.65 12.08 5.88
C ALA A 270 -33.54 12.86 4.56
N PRO A 271 -33.64 12.20 3.38
CA PRO A 271 -33.63 12.89 2.10
C PRO A 271 -34.93 13.67 1.86
N HIS A 272 -34.90 14.63 0.93
CA HIS A 272 -36.13 15.12 0.33
C HIS A 272 -36.77 14.03 -0.51
N LEU A 273 -38.09 14.09 -0.67
CA LEU A 273 -38.84 13.23 -1.59
C LEU A 273 -39.58 14.08 -2.61
N THR A 274 -39.31 13.83 -3.88
CA THR A 274 -40.16 14.34 -4.97
C THR A 274 -41.49 13.62 -4.97
N THR A 275 -42.50 14.17 -5.63
CA THR A 275 -43.80 13.52 -5.77
C THR A 275 -43.77 12.25 -6.62
N ARG A 276 -42.77 12.12 -7.50
CA ARG A 276 -42.45 10.86 -8.20
C ARG A 276 -41.84 9.80 -7.26
N GLY A 277 -41.37 10.21 -6.08
CA GLY A 277 -40.71 9.35 -5.10
C GLY A 277 -39.19 9.31 -5.24
N ASP A 278 -38.58 10.27 -5.94
CA ASP A 278 -37.12 10.37 -6.00
C ASP A 278 -36.58 10.88 -4.68
N GLU A 279 -35.59 10.16 -4.13
CA GLU A 279 -34.83 10.59 -2.97
C GLU A 279 -33.72 11.56 -3.38
N VAL A 280 -33.70 12.74 -2.76
CA VAL A 280 -32.66 13.76 -2.97
C VAL A 280 -31.99 14.04 -1.63
N GLU A 281 -30.69 13.74 -1.53
CA GLU A 281 -29.92 14.00 -0.31
C GLU A 281 -29.95 15.48 0.05
N VAL A 282 -30.30 15.81 1.29
CA VAL A 282 -30.29 17.19 1.77
C VAL A 282 -28.86 17.66 1.93
N THR A 283 -28.53 18.82 1.39
CA THR A 283 -27.18 19.38 1.46
C THR A 283 -27.15 20.69 2.25
N PRO A 284 -25.95 21.13 2.70
CA PRO A 284 -25.75 22.49 3.22
C PRO A 284 -26.29 23.60 2.30
N TRP A 285 -26.39 23.33 0.99
CA TRP A 285 -26.77 24.34 0.01
C TRP A 285 -28.20 24.83 0.19
N SER A 286 -29.17 23.92 0.32
CA SER A 286 -30.57 24.28 0.55
C SER A 286 -30.80 24.95 1.90
N THR A 287 -30.06 24.51 2.93
CA THR A 287 -30.10 25.13 4.27
C THR A 287 -29.64 26.59 4.21
N LEU A 288 -28.49 26.85 3.56
CA LEU A 288 -27.99 28.20 3.34
C LEU A 288 -28.91 29.04 2.44
N MET A 289 -29.57 28.43 1.45
CA MET A 289 -30.54 29.14 0.61
C MET A 289 -31.67 29.72 1.45
N PHE A 290 -32.23 28.96 2.40
CA PHE A 290 -33.26 29.49 3.29
C PHE A 290 -32.77 30.68 4.10
N GLU A 291 -31.59 30.59 4.69
CA GLU A 291 -31.03 31.63 5.57
C GLU A 291 -30.56 32.88 4.83
N GLU A 292 -29.91 32.70 3.68
CA GLU A 292 -29.19 33.77 2.98
C GLU A 292 -29.95 34.35 1.79
N VAL A 293 -30.83 33.57 1.15
CA VAL A 293 -31.53 33.98 -0.08
C VAL A 293 -33.02 34.18 0.17
N ALA A 294 -33.72 33.17 0.67
CA ALA A 294 -35.17 33.25 0.85
C ALA A 294 -35.58 34.29 1.91
N MET A 295 -34.71 34.50 2.91
CA MET A 295 -34.91 35.51 3.97
C MET A 295 -34.17 36.82 3.71
N ALA A 296 -33.55 37.00 2.53
CA ALA A 296 -32.84 38.23 2.21
C ALA A 296 -33.83 39.42 2.11
N PRO A 297 -33.63 40.50 2.87
CA PRO A 297 -34.48 41.68 2.75
C PRO A 297 -34.25 42.43 1.43
N ASP A 298 -33.05 42.31 0.87
CA ASP A 298 -32.63 42.92 -0.40
C ASP A 298 -31.74 41.95 -1.18
N LEU A 299 -32.30 41.34 -2.23
CA LEU A 299 -31.59 40.41 -3.10
C LEU A 299 -30.55 41.08 -3.98
N GLU A 300 -30.69 42.37 -4.31
CA GLU A 300 -29.70 43.10 -5.10
C GLU A 300 -28.43 43.32 -4.26
N ALA A 301 -28.61 43.75 -3.01
CA ALA A 301 -27.51 43.89 -2.05
C ALA A 301 -26.83 42.54 -1.79
N TYR A 302 -27.60 41.48 -1.60
CA TYR A 302 -27.07 40.12 -1.45
C TYR A 302 -26.19 39.68 -2.64
N VAL A 303 -26.66 39.89 -3.88
CA VAL A 303 -25.88 39.54 -5.08
C VAL A 303 -24.64 40.42 -5.20
N ALA A 304 -24.75 41.71 -4.87
CA ALA A 304 -23.60 42.61 -4.86
C ALA A 304 -22.52 42.17 -3.86
N ASP A 305 -22.91 41.73 -2.66
CA ASP A 305 -21.99 41.18 -1.65
C ASP A 305 -21.29 39.92 -2.15
N LEU A 306 -22.04 38.98 -2.74
CA LEU A 306 -21.45 37.76 -3.31
C LEU A 306 -20.46 38.06 -4.43
N ASN A 307 -20.79 39.00 -5.33
CA ASN A 307 -19.90 39.40 -6.40
C ASN A 307 -18.65 40.11 -5.86
N ALA A 308 -18.78 40.92 -4.79
CA ALA A 308 -17.66 41.56 -4.13
C ALA A 308 -16.71 40.55 -3.47
N LEU A 309 -17.23 39.47 -2.89
CA LEU A 309 -16.43 38.35 -2.38
C LEU A 309 -15.72 37.60 -3.53
N GLU A 310 -16.43 37.34 -4.63
CA GLU A 310 -15.87 36.65 -5.79
C GLU A 310 -14.68 37.42 -6.40
N LEU A 311 -14.76 38.75 -6.48
CA LEU A 311 -13.70 39.61 -7.01
C LEU A 311 -12.43 39.61 -6.15
N GLN A 312 -12.53 39.31 -4.85
CA GLN A 312 -11.38 39.26 -3.95
C GLN A 312 -10.54 37.98 -4.12
N ILE A 313 -11.14 36.90 -4.62
CA ILE A 313 -10.51 35.60 -4.75
C ILE A 313 -10.21 35.30 -6.23
N PRO A 314 -8.94 35.45 -6.65
CA PRO A 314 -8.55 35.19 -8.02
C PRO A 314 -8.56 33.68 -8.35
N GLY A 315 -8.52 33.36 -9.64
CA GLY A 315 -8.27 32.00 -10.11
C GLY A 315 -9.52 31.10 -10.20
N ARG A 316 -9.34 29.82 -9.89
CA ARG A 316 -10.38 28.79 -10.06
C ARG A 316 -11.48 28.93 -9.02
N ASP A 317 -12.67 28.48 -9.39
CA ASP A 317 -13.83 28.43 -8.50
C ASP A 317 -13.72 27.29 -7.47
N SER A 318 -14.60 27.34 -6.46
CA SER A 318 -14.84 26.20 -5.56
C SER A 318 -15.43 25.02 -6.33
N ASN A 319 -15.14 23.81 -5.86
CA ASN A 319 -15.76 22.58 -6.35
C ASN A 319 -17.12 22.30 -5.68
N ASP A 320 -17.50 23.07 -4.67
CA ASP A 320 -18.81 22.97 -4.03
C ASP A 320 -19.63 24.24 -4.30
N PRO A 321 -20.79 24.14 -4.97
CA PRO A 321 -21.59 25.31 -5.34
C PRO A 321 -22.14 26.07 -4.12
N ALA A 322 -22.23 25.44 -2.94
CA ALA A 322 -22.68 26.08 -1.71
C ALA A 322 -21.60 26.95 -1.05
N TRP A 323 -20.33 26.82 -1.47
CA TRP A 323 -19.19 27.39 -0.74
C TRP A 323 -19.27 28.91 -0.58
N TRP A 324 -19.70 29.62 -1.61
CA TRP A 324 -19.82 31.08 -1.57
C TRP A 324 -20.88 31.59 -0.59
N LEU A 325 -22.00 30.88 -0.50
CA LEU A 325 -23.05 31.16 0.48
C LEU A 325 -22.55 30.85 1.88
N ALA A 326 -21.86 29.71 2.05
CA ALA A 326 -21.30 29.30 3.32
C ALA A 326 -20.25 30.32 3.83
N LEU A 327 -19.37 30.80 2.95
CA LEU A 327 -18.37 31.81 3.28
C LEU A 327 -19.03 33.12 3.68
N ARG A 328 -20.01 33.60 2.89
CA ARG A 328 -20.74 34.83 3.22
C ARG A 328 -21.41 34.73 4.58
N ALA A 329 -22.13 33.63 4.83
CA ALA A 329 -22.78 33.38 6.11
C ALA A 329 -21.76 33.31 7.27
N PHE A 330 -20.58 32.72 7.04
CA PHE A 330 -19.51 32.59 8.03
C PHE A 330 -18.86 33.93 8.38
N LEU A 331 -18.78 34.85 7.43
CA LEU A 331 -18.23 36.20 7.63
C LEU A 331 -19.20 37.14 8.37
N ARG A 332 -20.48 36.78 8.49
CA ARG A 332 -21.46 37.61 9.22
C ARG A 332 -21.15 37.63 10.72
N PRO A 333 -21.05 38.81 11.34
CA PRO A 333 -20.84 38.91 12.78
C PRO A 333 -21.96 38.23 13.57
N GLY A 334 -21.60 37.35 14.51
CA GLY A 334 -22.55 36.67 15.39
C GLY A 334 -23.34 35.53 14.74
N ALA A 335 -22.98 35.09 13.53
CA ALA A 335 -23.63 33.95 12.90
C ALA A 335 -23.31 32.64 13.62
N GLU A 336 -24.34 31.98 14.15
CA GLU A 336 -24.25 30.61 14.65
C GLU A 336 -24.55 29.64 13.52
N LEU A 337 -23.50 29.26 12.78
CA LEU A 337 -23.63 28.27 11.72
C LEU A 337 -23.57 26.84 12.25
N ASP A 338 -24.39 25.99 11.66
CA ASP A 338 -24.35 24.54 11.85
C ASP A 338 -22.99 23.94 11.46
N ALA A 339 -22.59 22.85 12.11
CA ALA A 339 -21.31 22.20 11.89
C ALA A 339 -21.11 21.74 10.43
N ALA A 340 -22.16 21.31 9.74
CA ALA A 340 -22.11 20.93 8.33
C ALA A 340 -21.80 22.14 7.42
N LEU A 341 -22.33 23.32 7.73
CA LEU A 341 -22.06 24.55 6.98
C LEU A 341 -20.61 25.02 7.16
N VAL A 342 -20.11 24.93 8.40
CA VAL A 342 -18.70 25.24 8.72
C VAL A 342 -17.75 24.31 7.95
N ARG A 343 -18.12 23.03 7.79
CA ARG A 343 -17.32 22.09 6.98
C ARG A 343 -17.25 22.50 5.51
N VAL A 344 -18.34 23.00 4.92
CA VAL A 344 -18.30 23.48 3.53
C VAL A 344 -17.22 24.55 3.36
N VAL A 345 -17.20 25.58 4.22
CA VAL A 345 -16.18 26.65 4.19
C VAL A 345 -14.77 26.07 4.32
N ALA A 346 -14.59 25.13 5.25
CA ALA A 346 -13.30 24.52 5.56
C ALA A 346 -12.76 23.61 4.45
N GLN A 347 -13.62 22.88 3.74
CA GLN A 347 -13.21 21.78 2.86
C GLN A 347 -13.20 22.16 1.38
N ALA A 348 -14.10 23.05 0.96
CA ALA A 348 -14.30 23.40 -0.44
C ALA A 348 -13.68 24.75 -0.82
N ALA A 349 -12.74 25.28 -0.03
CA ALA A 349 -12.11 26.55 -0.33
C ALA A 349 -11.34 26.52 -1.67
N PRO A 350 -11.59 27.46 -2.59
CA PRO A 350 -10.84 27.56 -3.83
C PRO A 350 -9.39 27.99 -3.56
N PRO A 351 -8.43 27.60 -4.43
CA PRO A 351 -7.00 27.86 -4.20
C PRO A 351 -6.64 29.33 -4.02
N GLY A 352 -7.35 30.24 -4.68
CA GLY A 352 -7.08 31.69 -4.61
C GLY A 352 -7.35 32.32 -3.25
N VAL A 353 -8.03 31.62 -2.33
CA VAL A 353 -8.24 32.12 -0.96
C VAL A 353 -6.91 32.38 -0.25
N ALA A 354 -5.88 31.58 -0.54
CA ALA A 354 -4.55 31.74 0.06
C ALA A 354 -3.91 33.10 -0.23
N ASP A 355 -4.33 33.77 -1.31
CA ASP A 355 -3.82 35.08 -1.72
C ASP A 355 -4.54 36.25 -1.01
N THR A 356 -5.58 35.96 -0.23
CA THR A 356 -6.38 36.96 0.50
C THR A 356 -6.30 36.69 2.01
N PRO A 357 -5.39 37.33 2.75
CA PRO A 357 -5.11 36.99 4.15
C PRO A 357 -6.34 36.96 5.08
N GLU A 358 -7.27 37.89 4.91
CA GLU A 358 -8.48 37.99 5.72
C GLU A 358 -9.44 36.80 5.48
N LEU A 359 -9.58 36.37 4.22
CA LEU A 359 -10.42 35.22 3.85
C LEU A 359 -9.71 33.90 4.17
N ALA A 360 -8.39 33.85 4.03
CA ALA A 360 -7.58 32.71 4.48
C ALA A 360 -7.72 32.49 5.99
N ASP A 361 -7.72 33.55 6.80
CA ASP A 361 -8.01 33.46 8.24
C ASP A 361 -9.42 32.94 8.51
N ALA A 362 -10.43 33.43 7.77
CA ALA A 362 -11.80 32.93 7.91
C ALA A 362 -11.90 31.42 7.60
N VAL A 363 -11.29 30.95 6.52
CA VAL A 363 -11.23 29.52 6.18
C VAL A 363 -10.45 28.73 7.22
N GLN A 364 -9.34 29.26 7.73
CA GLN A 364 -8.57 28.62 8.80
C GLN A 364 -9.39 28.50 10.09
N ARG A 365 -10.15 29.55 10.47
CA ARG A 365 -11.06 29.51 11.63
C ARG A 365 -12.18 28.49 11.43
N ALA A 366 -12.78 28.43 10.24
CA ALA A 366 -13.77 27.42 9.91
C ALA A 366 -13.19 26.01 10.01
N LEU A 367 -11.99 25.79 9.46
CA LEU A 367 -11.29 24.52 9.51
C LEU A 367 -11.00 24.10 10.95
N LEU A 368 -10.41 24.98 11.76
CA LEU A 368 -10.14 24.71 13.18
C LEU A 368 -11.42 24.35 13.95
N ARG A 369 -12.53 25.04 13.67
CA ARG A 369 -13.83 24.73 14.28
C ARG A 369 -14.36 23.37 13.83
N SER A 370 -14.18 23.01 12.55
CA SER A 370 -14.65 21.73 11.99
C SER A 370 -13.84 20.52 12.48
N MET A 371 -12.56 20.71 12.82
CA MET A 371 -11.66 19.63 13.24
C MET A 371 -11.81 19.26 14.73
N GLY A 372 -12.60 20.00 15.50
CA GLY A 372 -12.80 19.75 16.92
C GLY A 372 -11.72 20.34 17.85
N ALA A 373 -11.93 20.16 19.14
CA ALA A 373 -11.14 20.78 20.20
C ALA A 373 -9.99 19.88 20.69
N THR A 374 -10.14 18.56 20.60
CA THR A 374 -9.16 17.59 21.10
C THR A 374 -8.19 17.14 20.00
N THR A 375 -7.01 16.66 20.40
CA THR A 375 -6.00 16.10 19.50
C THR A 375 -6.56 14.90 18.71
N GLN A 376 -7.36 14.06 19.37
CA GLN A 376 -8.00 12.89 18.74
C GLN A 376 -9.04 13.28 17.69
N GLU A 377 -9.87 14.29 17.97
CA GLU A 377 -10.85 14.80 17.00
C GLU A 377 -10.12 15.37 15.77
N ARG A 378 -9.06 16.16 15.99
CA ARG A 378 -8.27 16.75 14.90
C ARG A 378 -7.57 15.70 14.05
N TRP A 379 -7.06 14.64 14.66
CA TRP A 379 -6.49 13.51 13.94
C TRP A 379 -7.54 12.80 13.07
N SER A 380 -8.71 12.51 13.66
CA SER A 380 -9.82 11.84 12.95
C SER A 380 -10.36 12.71 11.79
N ALA A 381 -10.42 14.02 12.01
CA ALA A 381 -10.79 14.98 10.97
C ALA A 381 -9.75 15.04 9.85
N LEU A 382 -8.46 15.13 10.17
CA LEU A 382 -7.39 15.12 9.16
C LEU A 382 -7.45 13.85 8.29
N GLN A 383 -7.62 12.68 8.90
CA GLN A 383 -7.77 11.43 8.16
C GLN A 383 -8.99 11.43 7.23
N SER A 384 -10.09 12.07 7.64
CA SER A 384 -11.29 12.19 6.81
C SER A 384 -11.05 13.12 5.63
N LEU A 385 -10.40 14.27 5.85
CA LEU A 385 -10.01 15.22 4.80
C LEU A 385 -9.06 14.59 3.77
N GLU A 386 -8.12 13.75 4.22
CA GLU A 386 -7.20 13.01 3.34
C GLU A 386 -7.98 12.01 2.46
N LYS A 387 -8.97 11.31 3.02
CA LYS A 387 -9.83 10.38 2.27
C LYS A 387 -10.73 11.09 1.26
N GLU A 388 -11.25 12.26 1.62
CA GLU A 388 -12.13 13.10 0.79
C GLU A 388 -11.37 13.81 -0.34
N ARG A 389 -10.03 13.69 -0.39
CA ARG A 389 -9.16 14.32 -1.40
C ARG A 389 -9.36 15.83 -1.48
N CYS A 390 -9.48 16.48 -0.32
CA CYS A 390 -9.50 17.94 -0.22
C CYS A 390 -8.27 18.57 -0.90
N SER A 391 -8.36 19.86 -1.20
CA SER A 391 -7.27 20.57 -1.85
C SER A 391 -5.98 20.51 -1.01
N THR A 392 -4.84 20.51 -1.70
CA THR A 392 -3.50 20.54 -1.09
C THR A 392 -3.35 21.66 -0.05
N HIS A 393 -3.99 22.81 -0.28
CA HIS A 393 -3.98 23.94 0.64
C HIS A 393 -4.71 23.61 1.95
N ILE A 394 -5.92 23.04 1.87
CA ILE A 394 -6.70 22.61 3.04
C ILE A 394 -5.96 21.53 3.83
N LEU A 395 -5.39 20.52 3.15
CA LEU A 395 -4.60 19.48 3.82
C LEU A 395 -3.38 20.05 4.57
N ARG A 396 -2.72 21.08 4.02
CA ARG A 396 -1.62 21.77 4.71
C ARG A 396 -2.09 22.48 5.98
N LEU A 397 -3.18 23.24 5.89
CA LEU A 397 -3.74 23.94 7.04
C LEU A 397 -4.22 22.96 8.12
N ALA A 398 -4.89 21.88 7.71
CA ALA A 398 -5.38 20.85 8.62
C ALA A 398 -4.22 20.12 9.32
N THR A 399 -3.16 19.81 8.57
CA THR A 399 -1.96 19.19 9.14
C THR A 399 -1.29 20.13 10.15
N ALA A 400 -1.14 21.42 9.83
CA ALA A 400 -0.59 22.39 10.78
C ALA A 400 -1.44 22.50 12.06
N ALA A 401 -2.76 22.56 11.94
CA ALA A 401 -3.69 22.59 13.07
C ALA A 401 -3.63 21.32 13.95
N TYR A 402 -3.47 20.15 13.32
CA TYR A 402 -3.24 18.89 14.00
C TYR A 402 -1.90 18.90 14.75
N LEU A 403 -0.80 19.29 14.10
CA LEU A 403 0.53 19.34 14.71
C LEU A 403 0.58 20.30 15.91
N ASP A 404 -0.08 21.45 15.82
CA ASP A 404 -0.21 22.38 16.94
C ASP A 404 -0.94 21.75 18.14
N SER A 405 -1.95 20.89 17.91
CA SER A 405 -2.61 20.14 19.00
C SER A 405 -1.75 19.01 19.56
N VAL A 406 -1.05 18.27 18.70
CA VAL A 406 -0.14 17.18 19.11
C VAL A 406 0.95 17.71 20.03
N PHE A 407 1.58 18.83 19.65
CA PHE A 407 2.63 19.44 20.46
C PHE A 407 2.09 20.03 21.77
N ALA A 408 0.80 20.36 21.84
CA ALA A 408 0.18 20.80 23.07
C ALA A 408 -0.16 19.64 24.04
N ASP A 409 -0.24 18.40 23.56
CA ASP A 409 -0.80 17.23 24.26
C ASP A 409 0.16 16.02 24.28
N PRO A 410 1.20 16.06 25.14
CA PRO A 410 2.18 14.99 25.22
C PRO A 410 1.61 13.68 25.80
N ALA A 411 0.48 13.74 26.53
CA ALA A 411 -0.18 12.54 27.04
C ALA A 411 -0.82 11.75 25.89
N TRP A 412 -1.56 12.44 25.02
CA TRP A 412 -2.10 11.82 23.81
C TRP A 412 -0.98 11.27 22.91
N LEU A 413 0.11 12.03 22.74
CA LEU A 413 1.25 11.58 21.95
C LEU A 413 1.90 10.32 22.51
N ALA A 414 1.87 10.06 23.82
CA ALA A 414 2.39 8.84 24.43
C ALA A 414 1.55 7.59 24.11
N ASP A 415 0.23 7.75 23.92
CA ASP A 415 -0.72 6.65 23.85
C ASP A 415 -1.24 6.37 22.42
N ALA A 416 -1.30 7.37 21.53
CA ALA A 416 -1.89 7.25 20.20
C ALA A 416 -1.12 6.29 19.24
N PRO A 417 -1.75 5.26 18.66
CA PRO A 417 -1.11 4.44 17.64
C PRO A 417 -1.04 5.20 16.30
N ASP A 418 0.15 5.25 15.69
CA ASP A 418 0.40 5.78 14.34
C ASP A 418 -0.05 7.25 14.12
N VAL A 419 0.84 8.19 14.43
CA VAL A 419 0.54 9.64 14.53
C VAL A 419 1.05 10.46 13.33
N VAL A 420 1.47 9.78 12.27
CA VAL A 420 2.22 10.40 11.17
C VAL A 420 1.26 10.84 10.07
N PRO A 421 1.14 12.16 9.78
CA PRO A 421 0.27 12.64 8.71
C PRO A 421 0.85 12.27 7.33
N SER A 422 -0.03 11.97 6.38
CA SER A 422 0.37 11.63 5.01
C SER A 422 0.91 12.86 4.28
N TYR A 423 0.36 14.03 4.61
CA TYR A 423 0.73 15.29 4.00
C TYR A 423 1.79 16.04 4.81
N LYS A 424 2.87 16.51 4.15
CA LYS A 424 3.89 17.33 4.81
C LYS A 424 3.53 18.81 4.70
N PRO A 425 3.32 19.52 5.82
CA PRO A 425 3.19 20.97 5.80
C PRO A 425 4.51 21.60 5.31
N GLY A 426 4.48 22.90 5.00
CA GLY A 426 5.69 23.66 4.73
C GLY A 426 6.56 23.82 5.99
N LEU A 427 7.34 24.90 6.06
CA LEU A 427 8.07 25.23 7.28
C LEU A 427 7.09 25.46 8.45
N PRO A 428 7.49 25.11 9.70
CA PRO A 428 6.65 25.31 10.87
C PRO A 428 6.40 26.80 11.09
N SER A 429 5.21 27.14 11.56
CA SER A 429 4.91 28.50 12.00
C SER A 429 5.65 28.85 13.29
N GLY A 430 5.81 30.14 13.60
CA GLY A 430 6.36 30.55 14.90
C GLY A 430 5.55 30.01 16.10
N GLY A 431 4.22 29.90 15.95
CA GLY A 431 3.36 29.27 16.95
C GLY A 431 3.67 27.78 17.14
N THR A 432 3.84 27.05 16.04
CA THR A 432 4.20 25.62 16.05
C THR A 432 5.55 25.37 16.71
N ALA A 433 6.55 26.23 16.44
CA ALA A 433 7.85 26.16 17.11
C ALA A 433 7.77 26.41 18.62
N LEU A 434 6.95 27.38 19.05
CA LEU A 434 6.68 27.62 20.46
C LEU A 434 6.00 26.42 21.13
N ARG A 435 5.02 25.78 20.46
CA ARG A 435 4.35 24.58 20.97
C ARG A 435 5.29 23.39 21.09
N ALA A 436 6.19 23.20 20.12
CA ALA A 436 7.22 22.17 20.20
C ALA A 436 8.14 22.35 21.42
N ARG A 437 8.49 23.61 21.75
CA ARG A 437 9.24 23.93 22.97
C ARG A 437 8.41 23.68 24.24
N ASP A 438 7.14 24.07 24.25
CA ASP A 438 6.24 23.81 25.39
C ASP A 438 6.07 22.32 25.67
N LEU A 439 6.08 21.48 24.62
CA LEU A 439 6.02 20.02 24.74
C LEU A 439 7.16 19.51 25.63
N THR A 440 8.40 19.94 25.38
CA THR A 440 9.59 19.47 26.13
C THR A 440 9.47 19.78 27.63
N ALA A 441 8.88 20.92 27.98
CA ALA A 441 8.61 21.29 29.36
C ALA A 441 7.55 20.39 29.99
N LYS A 442 6.49 20.06 29.23
CA LYS A 442 5.38 19.23 29.70
C LYS A 442 5.72 17.75 29.83
N LEU A 443 6.72 17.23 29.10
CA LEU A 443 7.17 15.83 29.22
C LEU A 443 7.51 15.46 30.68
N SER A 444 8.06 16.41 31.44
CA SER A 444 8.39 16.22 32.87
C SER A 444 7.18 15.95 33.78
N ARG A 445 5.96 16.20 33.30
CA ARG A 445 4.71 15.98 34.05
C ARG A 445 4.13 14.58 33.84
N LEU A 446 4.64 13.84 32.86
CA LEU A 446 4.25 12.47 32.60
C LEU A 446 5.07 11.51 33.47
N ASP A 447 4.57 10.28 33.62
CA ASP A 447 5.41 9.21 34.14
C ASP A 447 6.57 8.90 33.17
N SER A 448 7.60 8.22 33.68
CA SER A 448 8.83 7.98 32.93
C SER A 448 8.61 7.22 31.62
N GLU A 449 7.65 6.30 31.56
CA GLU A 449 7.40 5.47 30.37
C GLU A 449 6.62 6.28 29.32
N SER A 450 5.57 6.98 29.72
CA SER A 450 4.80 7.85 28.85
C SER A 450 5.63 9.03 28.32
N ALA A 451 6.50 9.63 29.15
CA ALA A 451 7.42 10.67 28.72
C ALA A 451 8.37 10.17 27.61
N THR A 452 8.92 8.96 27.75
CA THR A 452 9.80 8.35 26.74
C THR A 452 9.05 8.08 25.44
N ARG A 453 7.86 7.47 25.50
CA ARG A 453 7.04 7.20 24.29
C ARG A 453 6.67 8.49 23.56
N ALA A 454 6.23 9.51 24.29
CA ALA A 454 5.91 10.82 23.71
C ALA A 454 7.14 11.49 23.07
N ALA A 455 8.30 11.46 23.72
CA ALA A 455 9.53 12.04 23.18
C ALA A 455 9.99 11.31 21.91
N LEU A 456 9.92 9.98 21.87
CA LEU A 456 10.25 9.20 20.68
C LEU A 456 9.36 9.56 19.49
N ARG A 457 8.04 9.59 19.71
CA ARG A 457 7.08 9.94 18.66
C ARG A 457 7.19 11.39 18.21
N PHE A 458 7.56 12.29 19.11
CA PHE A 458 7.88 13.67 18.75
C PHE A 458 9.09 13.74 17.80
N VAL A 459 10.16 13.00 18.08
CA VAL A 459 11.35 12.93 17.20
C VAL A 459 10.98 12.35 15.83
N ASP A 460 10.26 11.23 15.82
CA ASP A 460 9.82 10.56 14.58
C ASP A 460 8.95 11.48 13.72
N LEU A 461 8.00 12.18 14.34
CA LEU A 461 7.15 13.16 13.67
C LEU A 461 7.97 14.32 13.08
N VAL A 462 8.92 14.89 13.83
CA VAL A 462 9.79 15.97 13.32
C VAL A 462 10.66 15.51 12.14
N ASP A 463 11.20 14.28 12.20
CA ASP A 463 12.01 13.73 11.11
C ASP A 463 11.15 13.45 9.86
N HIS A 464 9.97 12.85 10.03
CA HIS A 464 9.03 12.63 8.94
C HIS A 464 8.64 13.93 8.25
N LEU A 465 8.39 14.99 9.02
CA LEU A 465 8.05 16.32 8.49
C LEU A 465 9.23 17.02 7.81
N GLY A 466 10.47 16.55 8.01
CA GLY A 466 11.67 17.19 7.49
C GLY A 466 12.01 18.50 8.20
N TRP A 467 11.65 18.62 9.49
CA TRP A 467 11.86 19.82 10.30
C TRP A 467 13.11 19.75 11.18
N GLN A 468 13.94 18.71 11.03
CA GLN A 468 15.16 18.51 11.82
C GLN A 468 16.24 19.58 11.59
N THR A 469 16.13 20.36 10.52
CA THR A 469 17.03 21.48 10.21
C THR A 469 16.51 22.84 10.70
N VAL A 470 15.28 22.91 11.22
CA VAL A 470 14.71 24.15 11.74
C VAL A 470 15.26 24.39 13.15
N PRO A 471 16.01 25.48 13.42
CA PRO A 471 16.78 25.64 14.66
C PRO A 471 15.96 25.47 15.95
N ASP A 472 14.80 26.10 16.05
CA ASP A 472 13.96 26.05 17.26
C ASP A 472 13.33 24.67 17.49
N ILE A 473 12.96 23.97 16.40
CA ILE A 473 12.44 22.61 16.48
C ILE A 473 13.56 21.63 16.83
N ALA A 474 14.74 21.76 16.20
CA ALA A 474 15.90 20.92 16.48
C ALA A 474 16.33 21.05 17.95
N ALA A 475 16.36 22.27 18.50
CA ALA A 475 16.64 22.50 19.91
C ALA A 475 15.59 21.84 20.82
N SER A 476 14.30 21.89 20.43
CA SER A 476 13.23 21.22 21.18
C SER A 476 13.37 19.69 21.14
N VAL A 477 13.79 19.12 20.01
CA VAL A 477 14.09 17.68 19.89
C VAL A 477 15.26 17.29 20.79
N GLU A 478 16.34 18.07 20.80
CA GLU A 478 17.48 17.85 21.69
C GLU A 478 17.06 17.88 23.17
N GLU A 479 16.26 18.87 23.56
CA GLU A 479 15.78 19.00 24.93
C GLU A 479 14.82 17.87 25.34
N ALA A 480 13.93 17.43 24.45
CA ALA A 480 13.04 16.30 24.69
C ALA A 480 13.84 15.00 24.90
N ALA A 481 14.86 14.78 24.06
CA ALA A 481 15.74 13.62 24.18
C ALA A 481 16.49 13.62 25.52
N ASP A 482 17.04 14.77 25.91
CA ASP A 482 17.77 14.92 27.17
C ASP A 482 16.89 14.71 28.41
N LYS A 483 15.63 15.17 28.37
CA LYS A 483 14.72 15.07 29.52
C LYS A 483 14.03 13.72 29.66
N ALA A 484 13.76 13.03 28.57
CA ALA A 484 12.90 11.82 28.59
C ALA A 484 13.58 10.57 28.03
N LEU A 485 14.41 10.68 27.00
CA LEU A 485 15.05 9.52 26.38
C LEU A 485 16.32 9.11 27.13
N VAL A 486 17.22 10.06 27.39
CA VAL A 486 18.48 9.80 28.10
C VAL A 486 18.26 9.21 29.49
N PRO A 487 17.36 9.76 30.35
CA PRO A 487 17.14 9.20 31.68
C PRO A 487 16.50 7.82 31.65
N ALA A 488 15.63 7.53 30.68
CA ALA A 488 15.05 6.21 30.52
C ALA A 488 16.11 5.18 30.13
N LEU A 489 17.01 5.54 29.21
CA LEU A 489 18.12 4.71 28.78
C LEU A 489 19.13 4.46 29.90
N LEU A 490 19.47 5.49 30.69
CA LEU A 490 20.34 5.37 31.86
C LEU A 490 19.68 4.59 33.01
N LYS A 491 18.36 4.67 33.19
CA LYS A 491 17.63 3.82 34.14
C LYS A 491 17.69 2.36 33.72
N THR A 492 17.59 2.05 32.43
CA THR A 492 17.85 0.69 31.94
C THR A 492 19.26 0.22 32.24
N GLU A 493 20.29 1.06 32.16
CA GLU A 493 21.65 0.70 32.58
C GLU A 493 21.78 0.49 34.10
N GLY A 494 21.17 1.35 34.92
CA GLY A 494 21.14 1.19 36.38
C GLY A 494 20.40 -0.08 36.81
N PHE A 495 19.37 -0.45 36.07
CA PHE A 495 18.60 -1.70 36.26
C PHE A 495 19.38 -2.94 35.78
N VAL A 496 20.19 -2.82 34.72
CA VAL A 496 21.12 -3.88 34.26
C VAL A 496 22.26 -4.08 35.28
N LYS A 497 22.77 -3.00 35.89
CA LYS A 497 23.79 -3.08 36.95
C LYS A 497 23.27 -3.62 38.28
N SER A 498 21.97 -3.47 38.59
CA SER A 498 21.33 -4.07 39.78
C SER A 498 20.73 -5.47 39.53
N TRP A 499 20.70 -5.94 38.28
CA TRP A 499 20.19 -7.26 37.88
C TRP A 499 21.05 -8.43 38.38
N ASP A 500 22.26 -8.19 38.88
CA ASP A 500 23.23 -9.23 39.23
C ASP A 500 22.91 -10.03 40.51
N ALA A 501 21.69 -9.92 41.06
CA ALA A 501 21.26 -10.71 42.22
C ALA A 501 19.84 -11.28 42.05
N HIS A 502 19.73 -12.38 41.29
CA HIS A 502 18.73 -13.44 41.49
C HIS A 502 17.22 -13.08 41.34
N ALA A 503 16.70 -12.95 40.10
CA ALA A 503 15.32 -13.36 39.75
C ALA A 503 15.03 -13.33 38.23
N PRO A 504 14.16 -14.21 37.69
CA PRO A 504 13.68 -14.14 36.32
C PRO A 504 12.35 -13.38 36.23
N ARG A 505 12.26 -12.33 35.40
CA ARG A 505 11.04 -11.91 34.67
C ARG A 505 11.38 -10.89 33.58
N ARG A 506 11.02 -11.25 32.34
CA ARG A 506 11.42 -10.69 31.03
C ARG A 506 10.56 -9.59 30.35
N PRO A 507 9.34 -9.16 30.74
CA PRO A 507 8.51 -8.43 29.77
C PRO A 507 8.88 -6.95 29.57
N LEU A 508 9.15 -6.19 30.64
CA LEU A 508 9.14 -4.71 30.56
C LEU A 508 10.41 -4.12 29.92
N THR A 509 11.59 -4.65 30.26
CA THR A 509 12.88 -4.21 29.69
C THR A 509 13.00 -4.61 28.23
N ILE A 510 12.52 -5.80 27.87
CA ILE A 510 12.47 -6.23 26.46
C ILE A 510 11.47 -5.35 25.70
N ALA A 511 10.32 -5.01 26.27
CA ALA A 511 9.35 -4.12 25.62
C ALA A 511 9.90 -2.69 25.41
N LEU A 512 10.54 -2.08 26.42
CA LEU A 512 11.13 -0.74 26.30
C LEU A 512 12.35 -0.70 25.38
N THR A 513 13.24 -1.70 25.45
CA THR A 513 14.39 -1.77 24.52
C THR A 513 13.95 -2.16 23.10
N GLN A 514 12.89 -2.97 22.94
CA GLN A 514 12.30 -3.26 21.62
C GLN A 514 11.52 -2.08 21.06
N GLU A 515 10.77 -1.33 21.87
CA GLU A 515 10.08 -0.10 21.45
C GLU A 515 11.09 0.96 21.04
N VAL A 516 12.10 1.24 21.87
CA VAL A 516 13.18 2.17 21.52
C VAL A 516 13.92 1.69 20.26
N ALA A 517 14.17 0.40 20.10
CA ALA A 517 14.81 -0.15 18.90
C ALA A 517 13.94 -0.14 17.65
N LEU A 518 12.66 -0.47 17.76
CA LEU A 518 11.71 -0.49 16.65
C LEU A 518 11.35 0.93 16.21
N ILE A 519 11.38 1.91 17.12
CA ILE A 519 11.15 3.32 16.84
C ILE A 519 12.44 4.02 16.36
N LEU A 520 13.63 3.59 16.80
CA LEU A 520 14.90 4.11 16.28
C LEU A 520 15.35 3.45 14.97
N ALA A 521 14.83 2.27 14.63
CA ALA A 521 15.19 1.53 13.42
C ALA A 521 14.84 2.24 12.09
N PRO A 522 13.78 3.07 11.98
CA PRO A 522 13.48 3.86 10.79
C PRO A 522 14.13 5.25 10.79
N THR A 523 14.40 5.85 11.96
CA THR A 523 14.93 7.22 12.09
C THR A 523 16.43 7.26 11.74
N THR A 524 16.75 7.61 10.51
CA THR A 524 18.14 7.61 10.01
C THR A 524 18.99 8.79 10.50
N ARG A 525 18.43 9.74 11.27
CA ARG A 525 19.18 10.94 11.72
C ARG A 525 18.72 11.48 13.08
N LEU A 526 19.05 10.78 14.16
CA LEU A 526 19.15 11.46 15.46
C LEU A 526 20.23 12.56 15.39
N PRO A 527 20.01 13.76 15.98
CA PRO A 527 21.02 14.80 16.06
C PRO A 527 22.35 14.28 16.65
N GLY A 528 23.48 14.69 16.07
CA GLY A 528 24.82 14.17 16.39
C GLY A 528 25.17 14.22 17.89
N ARG A 529 24.66 15.20 18.64
CA ARG A 529 24.85 15.32 20.09
C ARG A 529 24.06 14.31 20.91
N ILE A 530 22.84 13.96 20.49
CA ILE A 530 22.06 12.87 21.09
C ILE A 530 22.78 11.55 20.81
N LEU A 531 23.25 11.35 19.57
CA LEU A 531 24.10 10.22 19.23
C LEU A 531 25.39 10.20 20.06
N ASP A 532 26.03 11.33 20.35
CA ASP A 532 27.25 11.37 21.18
C ASP A 532 27.00 11.01 22.65
N ARG A 533 25.86 11.39 23.22
CA ARG A 533 25.45 10.96 24.57
C ARG A 533 25.01 9.51 24.61
N LEU A 534 24.26 9.07 23.60
CA LEU A 534 23.91 7.66 23.41
C LEU A 534 25.14 6.80 23.16
N LYS A 535 26.17 7.29 22.46
CA LYS A 535 27.43 6.58 22.19
C LYS A 535 28.13 6.20 23.48
N ILE A 536 28.12 7.03 24.52
CA ILE A 536 28.76 6.70 25.80
C ILE A 536 28.02 5.53 26.50
N ALA A 537 26.69 5.57 26.54
CA ALA A 537 25.88 4.48 27.13
C ALA A 537 25.88 3.20 26.27
N THR A 538 25.80 3.33 24.95
CA THR A 538 25.71 2.20 24.01
C THR A 538 27.06 1.48 23.87
N PHE A 539 28.18 2.18 23.99
CA PHE A 539 29.51 1.57 23.91
C PHE A 539 29.83 0.74 25.16
N ASP A 540 29.47 1.23 26.35
CA ASP A 540 29.55 0.45 27.60
C ASP A 540 28.56 -0.73 27.61
N PHE A 541 27.37 -0.54 27.04
CA PHE A 541 26.37 -1.59 26.87
C PHE A 541 26.84 -2.71 25.92
N LEU A 542 27.36 -2.36 24.74
CA LEU A 542 27.86 -3.33 23.75
C LEU A 542 29.13 -4.07 24.22
N THR A 543 29.96 -3.43 25.05
CA THR A 543 31.19 -4.03 25.60
C THR A 543 30.96 -4.83 26.88
N SER A 544 29.76 -4.76 27.48
CA SER A 544 29.38 -5.57 28.66
C SER A 544 29.11 -7.04 28.31
N ASN A 545 30.17 -7.79 27.99
CA ASN A 545 30.40 -9.26 27.97
C ASN A 545 29.32 -10.30 27.54
N ARG A 546 28.04 -9.97 27.29
CA ARG A 546 26.98 -10.93 26.92
C ARG A 546 26.09 -10.50 25.75
N ALA A 547 26.17 -9.25 25.29
CA ALA A 547 25.43 -8.80 24.11
C ALA A 547 25.92 -9.43 22.79
N LEU A 548 27.14 -10.00 22.79
CA LEU A 548 27.85 -10.51 21.61
C LEU A 548 27.89 -12.04 21.53
N GLU A 549 27.11 -12.77 22.34
CA GLU A 549 27.04 -14.23 22.24
C GLU A 549 26.33 -14.66 20.93
N PRO A 550 26.89 -15.63 20.17
CA PRO A 550 26.41 -16.03 18.84
C PRO A 550 24.94 -16.44 18.75
N ASP A 551 24.34 -16.84 19.88
CA ASP A 551 22.99 -17.38 19.94
C ASP A 551 21.92 -16.29 20.18
N ASN A 552 22.33 -15.05 20.46
CA ASN A 552 21.40 -13.97 20.81
C ASN A 552 20.92 -13.17 19.57
N ARG A 553 20.24 -13.87 18.65
CA ARG A 553 19.81 -13.35 17.33
C ARG A 553 19.02 -12.03 17.36
N ARG A 554 18.35 -11.70 18.47
CA ARG A 554 17.54 -10.47 18.61
C ARG A 554 18.36 -9.22 18.95
N PHE A 555 19.55 -9.38 19.54
CA PHE A 555 20.46 -8.25 19.84
C PHE A 555 21.31 -7.83 18.64
N ASN A 556 21.38 -8.68 17.60
CA ASN A 556 22.15 -8.40 16.38
C ASN A 556 21.62 -7.19 15.60
N ALA A 557 20.31 -7.01 15.43
CA ALA A 557 19.79 -5.93 14.57
C ALA A 557 20.11 -4.52 15.12
N LEU A 558 19.96 -4.33 16.44
CA LEU A 558 20.33 -3.10 17.16
C LEU A 558 21.83 -2.84 17.14
N GLY A 559 22.63 -3.88 17.41
CA GLY A 559 24.10 -3.78 17.37
C GLY A 559 24.60 -3.39 15.97
N LEU A 560 23.96 -3.90 14.92
CA LEU A 560 24.28 -3.62 13.52
C LEU A 560 23.96 -2.18 13.10
N GLN A 561 22.86 -1.59 13.59
CA GLN A 561 22.55 -0.17 13.34
C GLN A 561 23.44 0.78 14.16
N ALA A 562 23.75 0.42 15.42
CA ALA A 562 24.72 1.16 16.23
C ALA A 562 26.12 1.14 15.60
N LEU A 563 26.51 0.01 14.99
CA LEU A 563 27.76 -0.14 14.24
C LEU A 563 27.83 0.80 13.02
N ASP A 564 26.74 0.93 12.24
CA ASP A 564 26.72 1.84 11.08
C ASP A 564 26.91 3.32 11.50
N GLY A 565 26.30 3.71 12.63
CA GLY A 565 26.47 5.05 13.20
C GLY A 565 27.89 5.32 13.73
N LEU A 566 28.57 4.29 14.27
CA LEU A 566 29.95 4.37 14.75
C LEU A 566 30.97 4.37 13.60
N ALA A 567 30.73 3.58 12.56
CA ALA A 567 31.53 3.52 11.33
C ALA A 567 31.60 4.88 10.61
N GLY A 568 30.49 5.61 10.58
CA GLY A 568 30.42 6.97 10.01
C GLY A 568 31.28 8.02 10.74
N ASN A 569 31.82 7.72 11.93
CA ASN A 569 32.62 8.65 12.72
C ASN A 569 33.90 8.01 13.31
N LYS A 570 34.46 7.03 12.58
CA LYS A 570 35.62 6.21 12.96
C LYS A 570 36.85 6.98 13.41
N ALA A 571 37.04 8.20 12.89
CA ALA A 571 38.17 9.08 13.23
C ALA A 571 38.12 9.62 14.67
N ALA A 572 36.95 9.69 15.30
CA ALA A 572 36.76 10.20 16.65
C ALA A 572 36.99 9.14 17.75
N LEU A 573 37.21 7.87 17.38
CA LEU A 573 37.36 6.75 18.31
C LEU A 573 38.82 6.58 18.78
N SER A 574 39.00 6.01 19.97
CA SER A 574 40.32 5.55 20.44
C SER A 574 40.86 4.42 19.54
N GLU A 575 42.17 4.16 19.55
CA GLU A 575 42.78 3.10 18.73
C GLU A 575 42.23 1.71 19.08
N ALA A 576 42.05 1.43 20.37
CA ALA A 576 41.45 0.17 20.83
C ALA A 576 39.99 0.02 20.38
N ASP A 577 39.23 1.11 20.32
CA ASP A 577 37.83 1.11 19.92
C ASP A 577 37.67 1.06 18.40
N ARG A 578 38.62 1.62 17.63
CA ARG A 578 38.71 1.41 16.18
C ARG A 578 38.97 -0.06 15.84
N LEU A 579 39.94 -0.69 16.50
CA LEU A 579 40.23 -2.11 16.28
C LEU A 579 39.04 -3.02 16.64
N ARG A 580 38.25 -2.65 17.66
CA ARG A 580 37.01 -3.35 18.03
C ARG A 580 35.91 -3.14 16.98
N LEU A 581 35.74 -1.91 16.50
CA LEU A 581 34.81 -1.59 15.42
C LEU A 581 35.17 -2.35 14.13
N ASP A 582 36.46 -2.39 13.76
CA ASP A 582 36.98 -3.16 12.63
C ASP A 582 36.62 -4.65 12.75
N PHE A 583 36.82 -5.24 13.93
CA PHE A 583 36.44 -6.62 14.20
C PHE A 583 34.93 -6.85 14.05
N MET A 584 34.09 -5.92 14.56
CA MET A 584 32.64 -6.04 14.47
C MET A 584 32.11 -5.85 13.05
N GLU A 585 32.72 -4.97 12.24
CA GLU A 585 32.46 -4.82 10.79
C GLU A 585 32.79 -6.13 10.04
N VAL A 586 33.94 -6.75 10.35
CA VAL A 586 34.34 -8.05 9.77
C VAL A 586 33.39 -9.18 10.18
N TRP A 587 32.99 -9.23 11.44
CA TRP A 587 32.06 -10.22 11.96
C TRP A 587 30.65 -10.06 11.35
N ARG A 588 30.15 -8.82 11.23
CA ARG A 588 28.91 -8.47 10.53
C ARG A 588 28.93 -8.96 9.09
N ALA A 589 30.00 -8.66 8.35
CA ALA A 589 30.15 -9.09 6.96
C ALA A 589 30.10 -10.62 6.83
N CYS A 590 30.62 -11.35 7.82
CA CYS A 590 30.52 -12.81 7.88
C CYS A 590 29.07 -13.28 8.17
N GLN A 591 28.35 -12.64 9.08
CA GLN A 591 26.98 -12.99 9.47
C GLN A 591 25.95 -12.69 8.39
N GLU A 592 25.93 -11.48 7.82
CA GLU A 592 24.98 -11.06 6.77
C GLU A 592 25.09 -11.97 5.54
N ARG A 593 26.32 -12.38 5.20
CA ARG A 593 26.57 -13.30 4.09
C ARG A 593 26.24 -14.76 4.40
N SER A 594 26.27 -15.18 5.68
CA SER A 594 25.81 -16.52 6.09
C SER A 594 24.29 -16.67 5.99
N GLN A 595 23.53 -15.58 6.20
CA GLN A 595 22.07 -15.56 6.04
C GLN A 595 21.65 -15.40 4.57
N GLY A 596 22.45 -14.71 3.74
CA GLY A 596 22.23 -14.56 2.29
C GLY A 596 22.74 -15.72 1.41
N TRP A 597 23.44 -16.70 1.96
CA TRP A 597 24.16 -17.75 1.19
C TRP A 597 23.29 -18.87 0.58
N ARG A 598 21.96 -18.66 0.46
CA ARG A 598 21.11 -19.53 -0.36
C ARG A 598 21.00 -19.09 -1.82
N SER A 599 21.48 -17.91 -2.25
CA SER A 599 21.08 -17.41 -3.58
C SER A 599 22.08 -16.70 -4.52
N SER A 600 23.37 -16.45 -4.24
CA SER A 600 24.24 -15.97 -5.34
C SER A 600 25.75 -16.13 -5.13
N ARG A 601 26.40 -16.65 -6.18
CA ARG A 601 27.86 -16.70 -6.39
C ARG A 601 28.39 -15.31 -6.77
N SER A 602 29.10 -14.64 -5.86
CA SER A 602 30.04 -13.57 -6.23
C SER A 602 31.16 -13.45 -5.19
N ASP A 603 32.38 -13.42 -5.71
CA ASP A 603 33.75 -13.35 -5.18
C ASP A 603 34.04 -13.40 -3.66
N PRO A 604 34.99 -14.27 -3.23
CA PRO A 604 35.45 -14.34 -1.84
C PRO A 604 36.29 -13.12 -1.46
N VAL A 605 36.06 -12.58 -0.26
CA VAL A 605 37.05 -11.71 0.39
C VAL A 605 38.19 -12.60 0.88
N THR A 606 39.31 -12.55 0.20
CA THR A 606 40.55 -13.23 0.61
C THR A 606 41.22 -12.39 1.69
N LEU A 607 41.14 -12.82 2.96
CA LEU A 607 42.03 -12.27 3.99
C LEU A 607 43.46 -12.65 3.60
N THR A 608 44.37 -11.68 3.64
CA THR A 608 45.77 -12.03 3.45
C THR A 608 46.22 -12.93 4.63
N PRO A 609 47.18 -13.84 4.41
CA PRO A 609 47.73 -14.65 5.49
C PRO A 609 48.25 -13.80 6.68
N GLN A 610 48.71 -12.57 6.40
CA GLN A 610 49.12 -11.60 7.41
C GLN A 610 47.95 -11.10 8.26
N GLN A 611 46.84 -10.67 7.64
CA GLN A 611 45.62 -10.23 8.36
C GLN A 611 45.04 -11.36 9.21
N SER A 612 45.10 -12.61 8.71
CA SER A 612 44.68 -13.79 9.47
C SER A 612 45.60 -14.06 10.67
N GLY A 613 46.91 -13.86 10.52
CA GLY A 613 47.90 -13.99 11.58
C GLY A 613 47.76 -12.92 12.67
N GLU A 614 47.51 -11.67 12.28
CA GLU A 614 47.28 -10.55 13.21
C GLU A 614 45.97 -10.73 14.00
N LEU A 615 44.90 -11.21 13.36
CA LEU A 615 43.64 -11.57 14.01
C LEU A 615 43.81 -12.73 15.02
N LEU A 616 44.56 -13.77 14.66
CA LEU A 616 44.83 -14.91 15.54
C LEU A 616 45.73 -14.52 16.72
N ALA A 617 46.72 -13.65 16.50
CA ALA A 617 47.61 -13.15 17.54
C ALA A 617 46.89 -12.26 18.56
N ALA A 618 45.95 -11.41 18.10
CA ALA A 618 45.22 -10.48 18.96
C ALA A 618 44.02 -11.12 19.69
N TRP A 619 43.35 -12.13 19.11
CA TRP A 619 42.06 -12.63 19.61
C TRP A 619 42.00 -14.14 19.90
N GLY A 620 43.06 -14.90 19.56
CA GLY A 620 43.24 -16.30 19.95
C GLY A 620 41.98 -17.17 19.84
N ARG A 621 41.47 -17.65 20.98
CA ARG A 621 40.33 -18.58 21.10
C ARG A 621 38.98 -18.06 20.59
N PHE A 622 38.88 -16.78 20.26
CA PHE A 622 37.63 -16.11 19.88
C PHE A 622 37.44 -15.93 18.37
N VAL A 623 38.40 -16.37 17.55
CA VAL A 623 38.26 -16.39 16.09
C VAL A 623 37.29 -17.52 15.67
N PRO A 624 36.18 -17.22 14.97
CA PRO A 624 35.22 -18.24 14.56
C PRO A 624 35.83 -19.31 13.64
N ARG A 625 35.47 -20.58 13.87
CA ARG A 625 35.93 -21.76 13.10
C ARG A 625 35.81 -21.58 11.57
N GLN A 626 34.74 -20.93 11.11
CA GLN A 626 34.45 -20.67 9.69
C GLN A 626 35.48 -19.76 9.00
N VAL A 627 36.14 -18.87 9.75
CA VAL A 627 37.19 -17.98 9.23
C VAL A 627 38.50 -18.75 9.03
N LEU A 628 38.82 -19.66 9.96
CA LEU A 628 39.97 -20.57 9.88
C LEU A 628 39.82 -21.60 8.76
N ASP A 629 38.63 -22.18 8.60
CA ASP A 629 38.35 -23.22 7.61
C ASP A 629 38.57 -22.72 6.16
N ARG A 630 38.29 -21.45 5.87
CA ARG A 630 38.39 -20.91 4.50
C ARG A 630 39.79 -20.43 4.09
N SER A 631 40.59 -19.89 5.01
CA SER A 631 41.99 -19.51 4.73
C SER A 631 42.89 -20.71 4.41
N ILE A 632 42.54 -21.90 4.94
CA ILE A 632 43.26 -23.15 4.69
C ILE A 632 42.84 -23.77 3.33
N LEU A 633 41.57 -23.65 2.94
CA LEU A 633 41.04 -24.20 1.69
C LEU A 633 41.44 -23.40 0.43
N SER A 634 41.83 -22.13 0.58
CA SER A 634 42.22 -21.26 -0.54
C SER A 634 43.74 -21.18 -0.79
N ALA A 635 44.56 -21.86 0.00
CA ALA A 635 46.02 -21.80 -0.10
C ALA A 635 46.58 -22.88 -1.04
N ASP A 636 47.55 -22.51 -1.88
CA ASP A 636 48.28 -23.46 -2.73
C ASP A 636 49.05 -24.45 -1.84
N VAL A 637 48.82 -25.75 -2.03
CA VAL A 637 49.40 -26.83 -1.20
C VAL A 637 50.92 -26.95 -1.39
N GLN A 638 51.46 -26.37 -2.47
CA GLN A 638 52.90 -26.25 -2.67
C GLN A 638 53.52 -25.05 -1.93
N ASP A 639 52.74 -24.18 -1.29
CA ASP A 639 53.23 -23.00 -0.57
C ASP A 639 54.12 -23.41 0.62
N PRO A 640 55.43 -23.07 0.62
CA PRO A 640 56.34 -23.34 1.73
C PRO A 640 55.85 -22.78 3.07
N LYS A 641 55.03 -21.73 3.05
CA LYS A 641 54.49 -21.07 4.26
C LYS A 641 53.31 -21.83 4.86
N LEU A 642 52.51 -22.53 4.05
CA LEU A 642 51.49 -23.48 4.52
C LEU A 642 52.15 -24.71 5.18
N ARG A 643 53.26 -25.19 4.61
CA ARG A 643 54.09 -26.25 5.24
C ARG A 643 54.63 -25.81 6.60
N LEU A 644 55.04 -24.55 6.74
CA LEU A 644 55.54 -23.99 8.00
C LEU A 644 54.42 -23.86 9.04
N LEU A 645 53.22 -23.42 8.64
CA LEU A 645 52.02 -23.36 9.48
C LEU A 645 51.63 -24.76 10.00
N LEU A 646 51.64 -25.78 9.13
CA LEU A 646 51.34 -27.16 9.49
C LEU A 646 52.42 -27.77 10.41
N GLN A 647 53.70 -27.48 10.17
CA GLN A 647 54.79 -27.86 11.09
C GLN A 647 54.63 -27.23 12.47
N GLN A 648 54.28 -25.94 12.55
CA GLN A 648 54.06 -25.24 13.84
C GLN A 648 52.83 -25.75 14.60
N VAL A 649 51.76 -26.11 13.89
CA VAL A 649 50.56 -26.75 14.49
C VAL A 649 50.88 -28.15 15.02
N LEU A 650 51.60 -28.96 14.24
CA LEU A 650 52.01 -30.32 14.64
C LEU A 650 53.02 -30.32 15.80
N GLN A 651 53.85 -29.28 15.89
CA GLN A 651 54.75 -29.04 17.01
C GLN A 651 54.06 -28.40 18.24
N SER A 652 52.81 -27.95 18.12
CA SER A 652 52.09 -27.34 19.24
C SER A 652 51.72 -28.38 20.32
N SER A 653 51.95 -28.01 21.59
CA SER A 653 51.75 -28.89 22.75
C SER A 653 50.28 -29.04 23.17
N SER A 654 49.35 -28.28 22.58
CA SER A 654 47.93 -28.32 22.95
C SER A 654 47.15 -29.36 22.13
N GLN A 655 46.58 -30.36 22.82
CA GLN A 655 45.71 -31.38 22.22
C GLN A 655 44.52 -30.75 21.47
N GLY A 656 44.05 -29.58 21.92
CA GLY A 656 42.95 -28.85 21.29
C GLY A 656 43.29 -28.28 19.90
N HIS A 657 44.53 -27.85 19.67
CA HIS A 657 44.96 -27.38 18.34
C HIS A 657 45.08 -28.54 17.35
N ARG A 658 45.61 -29.69 17.79
CA ARG A 658 45.69 -30.90 16.95
C ARG A 658 44.31 -31.42 16.57
N ASN A 659 43.37 -31.45 17.51
CA ASN A 659 41.99 -31.89 17.26
C ASN A 659 41.22 -30.96 16.32
N ARG A 660 41.46 -29.64 16.37
CA ARG A 660 40.79 -28.67 15.48
C ARG A 660 41.32 -28.72 14.05
N VAL A 661 42.61 -28.99 13.87
CA VAL A 661 43.18 -29.20 12.54
C VAL A 661 42.78 -30.57 11.97
N ALA A 662 42.67 -31.61 12.81
CA ALA A 662 42.05 -32.88 12.41
C ALA A 662 40.61 -32.68 11.92
N ALA A 663 39.81 -31.87 12.62
CA ALA A 663 38.43 -31.54 12.22
C ALA A 663 38.32 -30.69 10.94
N ALA A 664 39.29 -29.79 10.69
CA ALA A 664 39.39 -29.04 9.43
C ALA A 664 39.74 -29.97 8.26
N TYR A 665 40.60 -30.96 8.49
CA TYR A 665 40.91 -32.02 7.52
C TYR A 665 39.72 -32.97 7.29
N GLU A 666 38.95 -33.31 8.33
CA GLU A 666 37.70 -34.09 8.24
C GLU A 666 36.69 -33.42 7.30
N THR A 667 36.64 -32.08 7.33
CA THR A 667 35.79 -31.26 6.45
C THR A 667 36.28 -31.33 5.00
N LEU A 668 37.60 -31.37 4.79
CA LEU A 668 38.24 -31.55 3.49
C LEU A 668 37.94 -32.93 2.89
N VAL A 669 37.80 -33.96 3.74
CA VAL A 669 37.45 -35.36 3.38
C VAL A 669 35.94 -35.54 3.10
N SER A 670 35.07 -34.66 3.61
CA SER A 670 33.60 -34.75 3.46
C SER A 670 33.02 -34.12 2.17
N GLY A 671 33.86 -33.60 1.28
CA GLY A 671 33.43 -33.04 -0.02
C GLY A 671 32.91 -34.09 -1.01
N ASP A 672 32.15 -33.67 -2.03
CA ASP A 672 31.55 -34.56 -3.03
C ASP A 672 32.59 -34.99 -4.11
N TRP A 673 33.08 -36.24 -4.05
CA TRP A 673 34.30 -36.74 -4.73
C TRP A 673 34.11 -37.28 -6.16
N ASN A 674 33.37 -36.60 -7.03
CA ASN A 674 33.04 -37.12 -8.36
C ASN A 674 34.01 -36.70 -9.50
N GLN A 675 35.21 -36.14 -9.21
CA GLN A 675 36.08 -35.54 -10.23
C GLN A 675 37.55 -36.07 -10.22
N PRO A 676 38.15 -36.42 -11.38
CA PRO A 676 39.49 -37.04 -11.47
C PRO A 676 40.65 -36.21 -10.91
N TYR A 677 40.58 -34.88 -10.98
CA TYR A 677 41.65 -33.99 -10.50
C TYR A 677 41.80 -34.00 -8.96
N GLN A 678 40.76 -34.40 -8.23
CA GLN A 678 40.78 -34.45 -6.75
C GLN A 678 41.47 -35.72 -6.21
N LEU A 679 41.47 -36.81 -6.97
CA LEU A 679 42.18 -38.06 -6.64
C LEU A 679 43.71 -37.89 -6.64
N ALA A 680 44.25 -37.05 -7.52
CA ALA A 680 45.67 -36.69 -7.55
C ALA A 680 46.09 -35.89 -6.30
N SER A 681 45.24 -34.97 -5.84
CA SER A 681 45.45 -34.20 -4.62
C SER A 681 45.39 -35.10 -3.37
N VAL A 682 44.44 -36.03 -3.32
CA VAL A 682 44.33 -37.04 -2.25
C VAL A 682 45.57 -37.94 -2.20
N ARG A 683 46.06 -38.40 -3.35
CA ARG A 683 47.29 -39.20 -3.46
C ARG A 683 48.53 -38.42 -3.03
N SER A 684 48.64 -37.16 -3.46
CA SER A 684 49.74 -36.26 -3.06
C SER A 684 49.74 -35.97 -1.55
N VAL A 685 48.57 -35.75 -0.96
CA VAL A 685 48.41 -35.55 0.49
C VAL A 685 48.74 -36.85 1.26
N PHE A 686 48.30 -38.00 0.77
CA PHE A 686 48.65 -39.31 1.32
C PHE A 686 50.16 -39.55 1.29
N ASP A 687 50.81 -39.31 0.14
CA ASP A 687 52.25 -39.48 -0.04
C ASP A 687 53.02 -38.48 0.83
N THR A 688 52.56 -37.23 0.95
CA THR A 688 53.19 -36.22 1.80
C THR A 688 53.08 -36.57 3.28
N LEU A 689 51.91 -37.02 3.75
CA LEU A 689 51.70 -37.41 5.15
C LEU A 689 52.49 -38.66 5.51
N THR A 690 52.51 -39.68 4.65
CA THR A 690 53.26 -40.91 4.91
C THR A 690 54.76 -40.70 4.82
N THR A 691 55.25 -39.89 3.88
CA THR A 691 56.67 -39.54 3.76
C THR A 691 57.13 -38.66 4.94
N SER A 692 56.31 -37.68 5.35
CA SER A 692 56.63 -36.81 6.50
C SER A 692 56.59 -37.55 7.83
N ALA A 693 55.63 -38.47 8.02
CA ALA A 693 55.58 -39.31 9.21
C ALA A 693 56.78 -40.26 9.30
N ALA A 694 57.18 -40.84 8.16
CA ALA A 694 58.37 -41.68 8.05
C ALA A 694 59.67 -40.89 8.31
N SER A 695 59.78 -39.65 7.82
CA SER A 695 60.98 -38.82 8.01
C SER A 695 61.16 -38.31 9.44
N VAL A 696 60.10 -38.31 10.26
CA VAL A 696 60.13 -37.82 11.66
C VAL A 696 60.04 -38.99 12.66
N GLY A 697 59.98 -40.25 12.18
CA GLY A 697 59.96 -41.44 13.03
C GLY A 697 58.69 -41.60 13.88
N VAL A 698 57.60 -40.93 13.50
CA VAL A 698 56.34 -40.94 14.26
C VAL A 698 55.48 -42.12 13.81
N VAL A 699 55.20 -43.06 14.73
CA VAL A 699 54.18 -44.08 14.52
C VAL A 699 52.84 -43.35 14.36
N LEU A 700 52.22 -43.48 13.18
CA LEU A 700 50.90 -42.91 12.92
C LEU A 700 49.92 -43.46 13.97
N ASN A 701 49.28 -42.57 14.75
CA ASN A 701 48.35 -43.02 15.78
C ASN A 701 47.10 -43.66 15.14
N GLU A 702 46.33 -44.39 15.96
CA GLU A 702 45.13 -45.14 15.52
C GLU A 702 44.10 -44.27 14.77
N GLN A 703 44.00 -42.98 15.11
CA GLN A 703 43.10 -42.05 14.41
C GLN A 703 43.57 -41.73 12.98
N ILE A 704 44.87 -41.56 12.76
CA ILE A 704 45.40 -41.32 11.42
C ILE A 704 45.27 -42.59 10.56
N GLN A 705 45.47 -43.77 11.16
CA GLN A 705 45.22 -45.04 10.47
C GLN A 705 43.74 -45.19 10.08
N GLY A 706 42.80 -44.80 10.94
CA GLY A 706 41.37 -44.75 10.63
C GLY A 706 41.05 -43.80 9.46
N ILE A 707 41.63 -42.60 9.44
CA ILE A 707 41.45 -41.64 8.34
C ILE A 707 41.99 -42.21 7.01
N LEU A 708 43.16 -42.86 7.02
CA LEU A 708 43.73 -43.50 5.83
C LEU A 708 42.88 -44.68 5.34
N LEU A 709 42.25 -45.43 6.26
CA LEU A 709 41.31 -46.49 5.94
C LEU A 709 40.03 -45.94 5.29
N VAL A 710 39.50 -44.82 5.78
CA VAL A 710 38.35 -44.13 5.18
C VAL A 710 38.70 -43.64 3.77
N MET A 711 39.88 -43.05 3.56
CA MET A 711 40.34 -42.59 2.24
C MET A 711 40.46 -43.74 1.23
N ALA A 712 40.99 -44.89 1.64
CA ALA A 712 41.05 -46.07 0.78
C ALA A 712 39.66 -46.67 0.47
N THR A 713 38.76 -46.62 1.45
CA THR A 713 37.37 -47.08 1.30
C THR A 713 36.61 -46.20 0.30
N THR A 714 36.78 -44.88 0.37
CA THR A 714 36.18 -43.93 -0.57
C THR A 714 36.74 -44.09 -2.00
N ALA A 715 38.03 -44.41 -2.15
CA ALA A 715 38.64 -44.71 -3.45
C ALA A 715 38.17 -46.05 -4.06
N LEU A 716 37.86 -47.06 -3.22
CA LEU A 716 37.28 -48.33 -3.63
C LEU A 716 35.83 -48.19 -4.10
N VAL A 717 35.02 -47.43 -3.36
CA VAL A 717 33.58 -47.24 -3.58
C VAL A 717 33.31 -46.43 -4.86
N SER A 718 34.20 -45.50 -5.21
CA SER A 718 34.12 -44.73 -6.47
C SER A 718 34.54 -45.52 -7.73
N ARG A 719 34.91 -46.81 -7.60
CA ARG A 719 35.40 -47.70 -8.69
C ARG A 719 36.60 -47.15 -9.48
N ALA A 720 37.34 -46.19 -8.94
CA ALA A 720 38.34 -45.43 -9.71
C ALA A 720 39.72 -46.14 -9.83
N ASP A 721 40.17 -46.90 -8.82
CA ASP A 721 41.51 -47.52 -8.85
C ASP A 721 41.64 -48.70 -7.87
N LYS A 722 41.64 -49.94 -8.39
CA LYS A 722 41.83 -51.17 -7.58
C LYS A 722 43.26 -51.33 -7.06
N ASP A 723 44.26 -50.77 -7.74
CA ASP A 723 45.68 -50.94 -7.37
C ASP A 723 46.05 -50.03 -6.19
N PHE A 724 45.47 -48.83 -6.12
CA PHE A 724 45.60 -47.93 -4.97
C PHE A 724 45.01 -48.55 -3.69
N ALA A 725 43.85 -49.20 -3.80
CA ALA A 725 43.21 -49.91 -2.70
C ALA A 725 44.07 -51.06 -2.14
N VAL A 726 44.70 -51.82 -3.03
CA VAL A 726 45.63 -52.91 -2.67
C VAL A 726 46.92 -52.34 -2.04
N GLN A 727 47.44 -51.21 -2.52
CA GLN A 727 48.58 -50.52 -1.89
C GLN A 727 48.28 -50.05 -0.47
N VAL A 728 47.10 -49.49 -0.22
CA VAL A 728 46.70 -49.08 1.13
C VAL A 728 46.50 -50.32 2.03
N ARG A 729 45.88 -51.39 1.53
CA ARG A 729 45.75 -52.67 2.26
C ARG A 729 47.10 -53.22 2.71
N ASN A 730 48.08 -53.28 1.81
CA ASN A 730 49.40 -53.84 2.10
C ASN A 730 50.22 -52.99 3.07
N ARG A 731 49.95 -51.67 3.16
CA ARG A 731 50.59 -50.77 4.14
C ARG A 731 49.88 -50.74 5.50
N LEU A 732 48.58 -51.09 5.54
CA LEU A 732 47.80 -51.21 6.77
C LEU A 732 47.90 -52.59 7.44
N THR A 733 48.42 -53.62 6.76
CA THR A 733 48.44 -55.00 7.30
C THR A 733 49.34 -55.24 8.51
N GLN A 734 50.06 -54.25 9.04
CA GLN A 734 50.68 -54.36 10.37
C GLN A 734 50.64 -53.03 11.14
N PRO A 735 50.00 -52.99 12.33
CA PRO A 735 49.17 -54.01 12.99
C PRO A 735 47.70 -54.02 12.50
N LYS A 736 46.96 -55.11 12.78
CA LYS A 736 45.54 -55.26 12.40
C LYS A 736 44.65 -54.19 13.08
N PRO A 737 43.66 -53.60 12.40
CA PRO A 737 42.76 -52.60 12.99
C PRO A 737 41.89 -53.22 14.10
N SER A 738 41.65 -52.45 15.17
CA SER A 738 40.83 -52.86 16.31
C SER A 738 39.33 -52.80 16.02
N GLU A 739 38.52 -53.46 16.85
CA GLU A 739 37.05 -53.52 16.72
C GLU A 739 36.40 -52.12 16.73
N SER A 740 36.93 -51.18 17.52
CA SER A 740 36.39 -49.81 17.55
C SER A 740 36.63 -49.06 16.25
N ILE A 741 37.77 -49.30 15.57
CA ILE A 741 38.09 -48.66 14.28
C ILE A 741 37.12 -49.13 13.19
N ILE A 742 36.72 -50.41 13.23
CA ILE A 742 35.75 -50.96 12.28
C ILE A 742 34.35 -50.37 12.54
N GLN A 743 33.95 -50.21 13.79
CA GLN A 743 32.67 -49.59 14.17
C GLN A 743 32.62 -48.10 13.83
N ASP A 744 33.70 -47.36 14.11
CA ASP A 744 33.78 -45.92 13.81
C ASP A 744 33.78 -45.67 12.30
N GLY A 745 34.48 -46.50 11.52
CA GLY A 745 34.43 -46.48 10.06
C GLY A 745 33.03 -46.76 9.49
N ALA A 746 32.31 -47.73 10.05
CA ALA A 746 30.94 -48.05 9.66
C ALA A 746 29.96 -46.90 9.96
N GLN A 747 30.09 -46.28 11.13
CA GLN A 747 29.26 -45.15 11.53
C GLN A 747 29.57 -43.90 10.72
N PHE A 748 30.84 -43.67 10.37
CA PHE A 748 31.22 -42.58 9.48
C PHE A 748 30.63 -42.78 8.09
N PHE A 749 30.72 -43.99 7.52
CA PHE A 749 30.15 -44.31 6.21
C PHE A 749 28.64 -44.05 6.15
N ALA A 750 27.91 -44.41 7.22
CA ALA A 750 26.47 -44.18 7.32
C ALA A 750 26.07 -42.69 7.46
N ARG A 751 26.98 -41.84 7.96
CA ARG A 751 26.71 -40.41 8.17
C ARG A 751 27.12 -39.56 6.97
N SER A 752 28.11 -39.98 6.21
CA SER A 752 28.82 -39.12 5.25
C SER A 752 28.35 -39.26 3.79
N LEU A 753 27.52 -40.25 3.44
CA LEU A 753 27.05 -40.45 2.07
C LEU A 753 25.51 -40.44 1.98
N PRO A 754 24.91 -39.71 1.00
CA PRO A 754 23.46 -39.73 0.79
C PRO A 754 22.98 -41.15 0.44
N GLY A 755 22.22 -41.76 1.36
CA GLY A 755 21.72 -43.14 1.21
C GLY A 755 22.68 -44.24 1.71
N GLY A 756 23.83 -43.89 2.27
CA GLY A 756 24.67 -44.84 2.98
C GLY A 756 24.02 -45.19 4.32
N ASP A 757 23.51 -46.39 4.46
CA ASP A 757 23.22 -46.94 5.79
C ASP A 757 24.33 -47.91 6.19
N THR A 758 24.37 -48.26 7.48
CA THR A 758 25.31 -49.24 8.02
C THR A 758 25.19 -50.59 7.30
N SER A 759 24.01 -50.90 6.72
CA SER A 759 23.78 -52.11 5.92
C SER A 759 24.56 -52.12 4.61
N THR A 760 24.78 -50.95 3.99
CA THR A 760 25.53 -50.80 2.72
C THR A 760 27.02 -51.00 2.94
N PHE A 761 27.56 -50.51 4.06
CA PHE A 761 28.95 -50.75 4.51
C PHE A 761 29.19 -52.25 4.76
N VAL A 762 28.26 -52.91 5.48
CA VAL A 762 28.34 -54.34 5.77
C VAL A 762 28.19 -55.19 4.49
N ARG A 763 27.31 -54.79 3.55
CA ARG A 763 27.09 -55.48 2.26
C ARG A 763 28.26 -55.37 1.27
N SER A 764 28.92 -54.21 1.19
CA SER A 764 29.78 -53.87 0.04
C SER A 764 31.27 -53.72 0.36
N VAL A 765 31.59 -53.37 1.61
CA VAL A 765 32.96 -53.00 2.02
C VAL A 765 33.55 -54.05 2.95
N LEU A 766 32.77 -54.50 3.94
CA LEU A 766 33.21 -55.47 4.95
C LEU A 766 33.81 -56.77 4.35
N PRO A 767 33.28 -57.36 3.26
CA PRO A 767 33.85 -58.59 2.68
C PRO A 767 35.26 -58.44 2.07
N TYR A 768 35.71 -57.22 1.78
CA TYR A 768 37.02 -56.93 1.18
C TYR A 768 38.06 -56.45 2.20
N VAL A 769 37.60 -56.11 3.42
CA VAL A 769 38.40 -55.52 4.50
C VAL A 769 38.48 -56.46 5.72
N VAL A 770 37.52 -57.38 5.89
CA VAL A 770 37.42 -58.31 7.03
C VAL A 770 37.33 -59.76 6.53
N ASP A 771 37.99 -60.68 7.24
CA ASP A 771 38.05 -62.11 6.93
C ASP A 771 36.67 -62.79 7.06
N GLN A 772 36.30 -63.68 6.13
CA GLN A 772 34.95 -64.27 6.00
C GLN A 772 34.50 -65.14 7.19
N SER A 773 35.43 -65.51 8.07
CA SER A 773 35.17 -66.34 9.26
C SER A 773 34.36 -65.64 10.39
N LEU A 774 34.04 -64.35 10.25
CA LEU A 774 33.43 -63.53 11.31
C LEU A 774 31.90 -63.30 11.18
N ILE A 775 31.24 -63.74 10.11
CA ILE A 775 29.82 -63.42 9.80
C ILE A 775 28.81 -64.13 10.73
N GLY A 776 29.24 -65.11 11.53
CA GLY A 776 28.38 -65.85 12.47
C GLY A 776 28.38 -65.38 13.92
N GLN A 777 29.13 -64.33 14.28
CA GLN A 777 29.28 -63.91 15.68
C GLN A 777 28.34 -62.77 16.09
N ASP A 778 28.08 -62.67 17.40
CA ASP A 778 27.11 -61.76 18.06
C ASP A 778 27.14 -60.27 17.64
N PRO A 779 28.27 -59.66 17.22
CA PRO A 779 28.27 -58.26 16.83
C PRO A 779 27.37 -57.95 15.62
N VAL A 780 27.25 -58.88 14.66
CA VAL A 780 26.38 -58.71 13.47
C VAL A 780 24.91 -58.97 13.84
N ARG A 781 24.65 -59.85 14.80
CA ARG A 781 23.30 -60.12 15.33
C ARG A 781 22.74 -58.95 16.15
N SER A 782 23.59 -58.26 16.91
CA SER A 782 23.21 -57.06 17.69
C SER A 782 22.75 -55.91 16.79
N LEU A 783 23.39 -55.72 15.63
CA LEU A 783 23.09 -54.65 14.68
C LEU A 783 21.71 -54.81 13.99
N LEU A 784 21.14 -56.01 13.96
CA LEU A 784 19.81 -56.28 13.39
C LEU A 784 18.66 -56.08 14.41
N LEU A 785 18.96 -55.97 15.70
CA LEU A 785 17.98 -55.99 16.81
C LEU A 785 17.47 -54.59 17.26
N ASP A 786 18.03 -53.49 16.76
CA ASP A 786 17.69 -52.11 17.20
C ASP A 786 16.39 -51.50 16.60
N PHE A 787 15.47 -52.31 16.05
CA PHE A 787 14.26 -51.82 15.38
C PHE A 787 12.96 -52.00 16.20
N LYS A 788 12.18 -50.92 16.40
CA LYS A 788 10.95 -50.89 17.23
C LYS A 788 9.72 -51.53 16.55
N PRO A 789 8.77 -52.11 17.32
CA PRO A 789 7.71 -53.02 16.81
C PRO A 789 6.39 -52.35 16.40
N SER A 790 6.28 -51.01 16.39
CA SER A 790 4.99 -50.32 16.24
C SER A 790 4.33 -50.45 14.87
N ASP A 791 5.08 -50.88 13.85
CA ASP A 791 4.58 -50.99 12.47
C ASP A 791 4.60 -52.46 12.03
N GLY A 792 3.65 -53.25 12.56
CA GLY A 792 3.51 -54.68 12.23
C GLY A 792 3.39 -54.96 10.72
N ASP A 793 2.85 -54.01 9.95
CA ASP A 793 2.77 -54.10 8.48
C ASP A 793 4.13 -53.81 7.80
N SER A 794 4.99 -52.97 8.39
CA SER A 794 6.29 -52.61 7.77
C SER A 794 7.39 -53.63 8.02
N VAL A 795 7.34 -54.39 9.10
CA VAL A 795 8.34 -55.43 9.41
C VAL A 795 8.19 -56.63 8.47
N VAL A 796 6.96 -57.05 8.22
CA VAL A 796 6.65 -58.17 7.31
C VAL A 796 7.00 -57.79 5.88
N GLU A 797 6.65 -56.57 5.44
CA GLU A 797 6.97 -56.10 4.09
C GLU A 797 8.49 -55.95 3.85
N ARG A 798 9.27 -55.61 4.90
CA ARG A 798 10.74 -55.51 4.85
C ARG A 798 11.45 -56.86 4.90
N LEU A 799 11.01 -57.79 5.77
CA LEU A 799 11.53 -59.17 5.79
C LEU A 799 11.27 -59.88 4.46
N ILE A 800 10.08 -59.67 3.89
CA ILE A 800 9.69 -60.19 2.58
C ILE A 800 10.52 -59.54 1.45
N ARG A 801 10.86 -58.24 1.55
CA ARG A 801 11.75 -57.57 0.58
C ARG A 801 13.18 -58.07 0.64
N VAL A 802 13.73 -58.31 1.83
CA VAL A 802 15.09 -58.85 2.00
C VAL A 802 15.18 -60.27 1.43
N ALA A 803 14.18 -61.11 1.69
CA ALA A 803 14.09 -62.45 1.11
C ALA A 803 13.94 -62.45 -0.43
N SER A 804 13.37 -61.37 -1.01
CA SER A 804 13.19 -61.26 -2.46
C SER A 804 14.41 -60.78 -3.24
N LEU A 805 15.46 -60.31 -2.54
CA LEU A 805 16.67 -59.74 -3.15
C LEU A 805 17.78 -60.77 -3.37
N ASP A 806 17.63 -61.99 -2.87
CA ASP A 806 18.62 -63.06 -3.01
C ASP A 806 17.91 -64.41 -3.23
N GLN A 807 18.29 -65.15 -4.28
CA GLN A 807 17.58 -66.36 -4.71
C GLN A 807 17.80 -67.57 -3.77
N GLU A 808 18.68 -67.45 -2.78
CA GLU A 808 19.02 -68.55 -1.85
C GLU A 808 18.45 -68.39 -0.42
N VAL A 809 17.62 -67.36 -0.16
CA VAL A 809 16.93 -67.29 1.15
C VAL A 809 15.85 -68.37 1.20
N THR A 810 16.16 -69.46 1.91
CA THR A 810 15.27 -70.62 2.01
C THR A 810 13.96 -70.28 2.73
N GLU A 811 12.84 -70.84 2.27
CA GLU A 811 11.51 -70.67 2.88
C GLU A 811 11.52 -70.96 4.39
N GLY A 812 12.42 -71.82 4.87
CA GLY A 812 12.61 -72.15 6.29
C GLY A 812 13.06 -70.96 7.15
N ALA A 813 14.00 -70.14 6.66
CA ALA A 813 14.50 -68.98 7.42
C ALA A 813 13.42 -67.90 7.60
N ILE A 814 12.53 -67.77 6.62
CA ILE A 814 11.40 -66.82 6.67
C ILE A 814 10.35 -67.30 7.67
N VAL A 815 10.07 -68.60 7.72
CA VAL A 815 9.13 -69.19 8.69
C VAL A 815 9.68 -69.09 10.11
N GLU A 816 10.96 -69.40 10.34
CA GLU A 816 11.58 -69.25 11.67
C GLU A 816 11.57 -67.81 12.15
N ALA A 817 11.86 -66.85 11.27
CA ALA A 817 11.78 -65.43 11.60
C ALA A 817 10.35 -65.01 11.97
N LEU A 818 9.33 -65.47 11.23
CA LEU A 818 7.92 -65.15 11.50
C LEU A 818 7.40 -65.82 12.78
N GLU A 819 7.74 -67.08 13.04
CA GLU A 819 7.39 -67.81 14.26
C GLU A 819 8.02 -67.16 15.50
N TRP A 820 9.31 -66.80 15.42
CA TRP A 820 10.02 -66.12 16.50
C TRP A 820 9.43 -64.72 16.79
N TYR A 821 9.09 -63.96 15.74
CA TYR A 821 8.54 -62.61 15.89
C TYR A 821 7.10 -62.63 16.45
N THR A 822 6.29 -63.61 16.03
CA THR A 822 4.92 -63.76 16.54
C THR A 822 4.86 -64.28 17.97
N ALA A 823 5.82 -65.09 18.42
CA ALA A 823 5.94 -65.51 19.82
C ALA A 823 6.22 -64.35 20.80
N LYS A 824 6.69 -63.20 20.30
CA LYS A 824 7.00 -61.98 21.08
C LYS A 824 5.91 -60.92 21.05
N MET A 825 4.83 -61.16 20.31
CA MET A 825 3.75 -60.21 20.03
C MET A 825 2.42 -60.64 20.64
N GLY A 826 1.52 -59.70 20.93
CA GLY A 826 0.16 -60.02 21.37
C GLY A 826 -0.66 -60.74 20.28
N GLU A 827 -1.58 -61.62 20.69
CA GLU A 827 -2.30 -62.56 19.81
C GLU A 827 -2.94 -61.91 18.57
N LYS A 828 -3.55 -60.72 18.73
CA LYS A 828 -4.12 -59.95 17.61
C LYS A 828 -3.08 -59.51 16.58
N ALA A 829 -1.89 -59.11 17.01
CA ALA A 829 -0.80 -58.66 16.13
C ALA A 829 -0.16 -59.86 15.40
N ALA A 830 0.02 -60.97 16.11
CA ALA A 830 0.47 -62.24 15.51
C ALA A 830 -0.49 -62.73 14.41
N GLN A 831 -1.81 -62.64 14.64
CA GLN A 831 -2.83 -63.02 13.66
C GLN A 831 -2.89 -62.07 12.45
N ALA A 832 -2.63 -60.78 12.64
CA ALA A 832 -2.56 -59.82 11.52
C ALA A 832 -1.35 -60.10 10.62
N ILE A 833 -0.18 -60.33 11.24
CA ILE A 833 1.07 -60.69 10.54
C ILE A 833 0.90 -61.98 9.75
N HIS A 834 0.32 -63.02 10.36
CA HIS A 834 0.07 -64.29 9.66
C HIS A 834 -0.92 -64.13 8.49
N ARG A 835 -2.01 -63.35 8.64
CA ARG A 835 -2.96 -63.09 7.54
C ARG A 835 -2.32 -62.34 6.37
N ASN A 836 -1.47 -61.35 6.65
CA ASN A 836 -0.79 -60.56 5.62
C ASN A 836 0.27 -61.38 4.90
N ALA A 837 1.05 -62.19 5.63
CA ALA A 837 1.98 -63.15 5.03
C ALA A 837 1.26 -64.16 4.12
N LEU A 838 0.14 -64.75 4.59
CA LEU A 838 -0.68 -65.68 3.79
C LEU A 838 -1.25 -65.03 2.52
N ARG A 839 -1.74 -63.78 2.62
CA ARG A 839 -2.24 -63.03 1.46
C ARG A 839 -1.13 -62.82 0.43
N TRP A 840 0.06 -62.45 0.87
CA TRP A 840 1.22 -62.22 0.00
C TRP A 840 1.66 -63.51 -0.71
N PHE A 841 1.83 -64.62 0.04
CA PHE A 841 2.22 -65.91 -0.55
C PHE A 841 1.17 -66.44 -1.55
N ARG A 842 -0.13 -66.21 -1.31
CA ARG A 842 -1.20 -66.52 -2.29
C ARG A 842 -1.11 -65.68 -3.56
N GLN A 843 -0.92 -64.36 -3.42
CA GLN A 843 -0.86 -63.44 -4.57
C GLN A 843 0.30 -63.75 -5.52
N ARG A 844 1.40 -64.33 -5.02
CA ARG A 844 2.55 -64.71 -5.85
C ARG A 844 2.57 -66.18 -6.28
N GLY A 845 1.54 -66.95 -5.96
CA GLY A 845 1.46 -68.37 -6.34
C GLY A 845 2.56 -69.25 -5.71
N VAL A 846 3.18 -68.79 -4.62
CA VAL A 846 4.29 -69.47 -3.91
C VAL A 846 3.76 -70.59 -3.02
N ILE A 847 2.47 -70.58 -2.66
CA ILE A 847 1.82 -71.71 -1.98
C ILE A 847 1.55 -72.83 -3.00
N LYS A 848 2.61 -73.53 -3.41
CA LYS A 848 2.52 -74.82 -4.11
C LYS A 848 2.79 -76.01 -3.20
N SER A 849 3.39 -75.79 -2.02
CA SER A 849 3.60 -76.85 -1.03
C SER A 849 2.47 -76.83 0.02
N ALA A 850 1.79 -77.96 0.20
CA ALA A 850 0.74 -78.12 1.21
C ALA A 850 1.27 -77.90 2.65
N GLY A 851 2.59 -78.00 2.86
CA GLY A 851 3.24 -77.86 4.16
C GLY A 851 3.36 -76.42 4.67
N LEU A 852 3.73 -75.47 3.80
CA LEU A 852 3.91 -74.07 4.20
C LEU A 852 2.58 -73.40 4.55
N GLY A 853 1.55 -73.67 3.73
CA GLY A 853 0.19 -73.22 4.00
C GLY A 853 -0.37 -73.79 5.30
N ALA A 854 -0.09 -75.07 5.60
CA ALA A 854 -0.54 -75.70 6.84
C ALA A 854 0.14 -75.12 8.09
N LYS A 855 1.44 -74.80 8.04
CA LYS A 855 2.15 -74.16 9.17
C LYS A 855 1.66 -72.75 9.44
N LEU A 856 1.48 -71.93 8.40
CA LEU A 856 0.94 -70.57 8.55
C LEU A 856 -0.52 -70.56 9.02
N MET A 857 -1.34 -71.54 8.60
CA MET A 857 -2.72 -71.69 9.10
C MET A 857 -2.77 -72.16 10.55
N LYS A 858 -1.78 -72.94 11.03
CA LYS A 858 -1.70 -73.40 12.41
C LYS A 858 -1.43 -72.24 13.40
N GLY A 859 -0.66 -71.23 12.97
CA GLY A 859 -0.40 -70.01 13.75
C GLY A 859 -1.60 -69.06 13.90
N LEU A 860 -2.66 -69.23 13.10
CA LEU A 860 -3.89 -68.42 13.19
C LEU A 860 -4.92 -68.95 14.20
N GLY A 861 -4.64 -70.07 14.89
CA GLY A 861 -5.59 -70.72 15.80
C GLY A 861 -6.69 -71.43 15.03
N GLY A 862 -6.64 -72.76 14.94
CA GLY A 862 -7.58 -73.54 14.14
C GLY A 862 -9.04 -73.44 14.60
N SER A 863 -9.82 -72.53 13.98
CA SER A 863 -11.27 -72.66 13.86
C SER A 863 -11.75 -71.99 12.55
N LYS A 864 -12.12 -72.85 11.59
CA LYS A 864 -12.74 -72.63 10.26
C LYS A 864 -12.29 -71.45 9.41
#